data_AF-A0A0C1QWI9-F1
#
_entry.id   AF-A0A0C1QWI9-F1
#
_cell.length_a   1.000
_cell.length_b   1.000
_cell.length_c   1.000
_cell.angle_alpha   90.00
_cell.angle_beta   90.00
_cell.angle_gamma   90.00
#
_symmetry.space_group_name_H-M   'P 1'
#
loop_
_entity.id
_entity.type
_entity.pdbx_description
1 polymer ?
#
loop_
_entity_poly.entity_id
_entity_poly.type
_entity_poly.pdbx_seq_one_letter_code
_entity_poly.pdbx_strand_id
1 'polypeptide(L)'
;MRDKIDRLVTLFSNFDKDLVTSITYITNAQTDKNFLDESELKLISFIKQVISDSEDSEEEEPQFRSRLVSKITEYLSEIGNRNEILESFIYKLFLLSKEKEKLASKEKELQLSTTCLYNPKVIIYFITAPHEEADRGDTDYVQSVITGINEVVNGKFKLRYITGKSRLPSNDQELYNLQALDAEGKNTLLNPKVYNDFANPLRQKAIANIEEYIKQTDQKAEFKILHLQLRAPETGCMIHPQDLERFKYESTVSKIAITCHEWMYYVTSAESTEREGERKDRILDLRTQLSYFQQADWVMFLNEKDKNHAVQVVNSRKLLEEEIDWQGTTDFSSICSVSNVVPTLPTKLELDMLKTENLLRRPPNILIFGLIRSGKGFEEGIELAKLIKNHPELKDSKVYIAGKPQDLKLTKKILREKWGDNDPKLFEQGVLYQEHIERYKKDYAFDLVSKVIIKYLRKLETDQYNEIQNEIKNMLTLEKNKEAQVVKEIINILPASGDRDKKTLRQELCAALTKARQFRMPKQITDEIDRIMVLSKYEELKKQSFEDALPIEVYLSINSELLDSLSQTCKYCVKLEKKGLANNSSSIINALCRKLIIFSNKGGATSEEFLEEGGRYSDAVVLPSTTEKFESQEVFDLILERERDTDQAMNRRTLERMQLSLEELFNNKKIGKDHVEMYLHLKSSSKSSGVISK
;
A
#
# COMPACT_ATOMS: atom_id res chain seq x y z
N MET A 1 -26.18 -36.64 -31.36
CA MET A 1 -25.30 -36.74 -30.17
C MET A 1 -23.85 -36.68 -30.59
N ARG A 2 -23.39 -37.61 -31.44
CA ARG A 2 -22.06 -37.55 -32.06
C ARG A 2 -21.73 -36.17 -32.65
N ASP A 3 -22.60 -35.62 -33.51
CA ASP A 3 -22.44 -34.25 -34.06
C ASP A 3 -22.30 -33.14 -33.01
N LYS A 4 -22.96 -33.27 -31.84
CA LYS A 4 -22.87 -32.30 -30.75
C LYS A 4 -21.52 -32.42 -30.02
N ILE A 5 -21.06 -33.66 -29.82
CA ILE A 5 -19.75 -33.93 -29.23
C ILE A 5 -18.64 -33.52 -30.21
N ASP A 6 -18.81 -33.74 -31.51
CA ASP A 6 -17.88 -33.26 -32.53
C ASP A 6 -17.82 -31.73 -32.56
N ARG A 7 -18.96 -31.03 -32.37
CA ARG A 7 -18.98 -29.57 -32.18
C ARG A 7 -18.26 -29.12 -30.91
N LEU A 8 -18.42 -29.85 -29.80
CA LEU A 8 -17.73 -29.60 -28.53
C LEU A 8 -16.20 -29.76 -28.70
N VAL A 9 -15.77 -30.85 -29.34
CA VAL A 9 -14.35 -31.11 -29.66
C VAL A 9 -13.80 -30.06 -30.62
N THR A 10 -14.58 -29.67 -31.63
CA THR A 10 -14.21 -28.61 -32.58
C THR A 10 -14.06 -27.26 -31.87
N LEU A 11 -15.00 -26.92 -30.98
CA LEU A 11 -14.93 -25.73 -30.16
C LEU A 11 -13.63 -25.71 -29.38
N PHE A 12 -13.30 -26.80 -28.69
CA PHE A 12 -12.05 -26.85 -27.94
C PHE A 12 -10.79 -26.79 -28.82
N SER A 13 -10.81 -27.36 -30.03
CA SER A 13 -9.68 -27.28 -30.95
C SER A 13 -9.43 -25.90 -31.56
N ASN A 14 -10.42 -25.00 -31.47
CA ASN A 14 -10.28 -23.60 -31.91
C ASN A 14 -9.69 -22.70 -30.81
N PHE A 15 -9.68 -23.15 -29.54
CA PHE A 15 -8.81 -22.57 -28.54
C PHE A 15 -7.41 -23.15 -28.79
N ASP A 16 -6.39 -22.29 -28.83
CA ASP A 16 -5.00 -22.57 -29.22
C ASP A 16 -4.45 -23.97 -28.86
N LYS A 17 -3.47 -24.45 -29.67
CA LYS A 17 -2.93 -25.83 -29.91
C LYS A 17 -3.00 -26.96 -28.86
N ASP A 18 -3.49 -26.71 -27.66
CA ASP A 18 -3.61 -27.68 -26.60
C ASP A 18 -5.06 -27.70 -26.04
N LEU A 19 -5.79 -28.74 -26.43
CA LEU A 19 -7.13 -29.08 -25.97
C LEU A 19 -7.18 -29.13 -24.42
N VAL A 20 -6.10 -29.59 -23.80
CA VAL A 20 -5.93 -29.68 -22.34
C VAL A 20 -5.82 -28.30 -21.72
N THR A 21 -4.99 -27.42 -22.28
CA THR A 21 -4.86 -26.02 -21.83
C THR A 21 -6.19 -25.28 -21.93
N SER A 22 -6.98 -25.55 -22.98
CA SER A 22 -8.26 -24.88 -23.23
C SER A 22 -9.34 -25.30 -22.23
N ILE A 23 -9.44 -26.61 -21.97
CA ILE A 23 -10.32 -27.17 -20.95
C ILE A 23 -9.90 -26.67 -19.56
N THR A 24 -8.60 -26.70 -19.27
CA THR A 24 -8.02 -26.21 -18.01
C THR A 24 -8.32 -24.73 -17.79
N TYR A 25 -8.13 -23.88 -18.80
CA TYR A 25 -8.45 -22.46 -18.74
C TYR A 25 -9.94 -22.21 -18.44
N ILE A 26 -10.84 -22.87 -19.17
CA ILE A 26 -12.29 -22.74 -18.94
C ILE A 26 -12.66 -23.18 -17.53
N THR A 27 -12.01 -24.22 -17.01
CA THR A 27 -12.27 -24.71 -15.65
C THR A 27 -11.62 -23.86 -14.56
N ASN A 28 -10.54 -23.15 -14.86
CA ASN A 28 -9.83 -22.29 -13.90
C ASN A 28 -10.37 -20.86 -13.89
N ALA A 29 -10.97 -20.40 -14.99
CA ALA A 29 -11.71 -19.14 -15.05
C ALA A 29 -13.01 -19.14 -14.19
N GLN A 30 -13.28 -20.24 -13.48
CA GLN A 30 -14.48 -20.47 -12.67
C GLN A 30 -14.37 -19.93 -11.24
N THR A 31 -14.45 -18.61 -11.09
CA THR A 31 -14.71 -18.01 -9.77
C THR A 31 -16.18 -17.72 -9.52
N ASP A 32 -17.03 -17.75 -10.55
CA ASP A 32 -18.47 -17.51 -10.44
C ASP A 32 -19.26 -18.84 -10.51
N LYS A 33 -19.54 -19.42 -9.34
CA LYS A 33 -20.21 -20.73 -9.19
C LYS A 33 -21.63 -20.80 -9.77
N ASN A 34 -22.16 -19.68 -10.27
CA ASN A 34 -23.53 -19.58 -10.76
C ASN A 34 -23.68 -19.85 -12.27
N PHE A 35 -22.58 -20.04 -13.02
CA PHE A 35 -22.67 -20.20 -14.47
C PHE A 35 -22.97 -21.63 -14.92
N LEU A 36 -22.51 -22.65 -14.19
CA LEU A 36 -22.70 -24.07 -14.51
C LEU A 36 -23.49 -24.80 -13.42
N ASP A 37 -24.35 -25.73 -13.80
CA ASP A 37 -25.06 -26.58 -12.86
C ASP A 37 -24.21 -27.78 -12.39
N GLU A 38 -24.69 -28.49 -11.36
CA GLU A 38 -23.97 -29.64 -10.78
C GLU A 38 -23.68 -30.76 -11.80
N SER A 39 -24.56 -30.94 -12.79
CA SER A 39 -24.39 -31.96 -13.82
C SER A 39 -23.32 -31.58 -14.84
N GLU A 40 -23.26 -30.29 -15.20
CA GLU A 40 -22.20 -29.72 -16.04
C GLU A 40 -20.83 -29.75 -15.34
N LEU A 41 -20.80 -29.52 -14.03
CA LEU A 41 -19.57 -29.65 -13.22
C LEU A 41 -19.07 -31.09 -13.17
N LYS A 42 -19.98 -32.07 -13.00
CA LYS A 42 -19.60 -33.49 -13.04
C LYS A 42 -19.08 -33.91 -14.42
N LEU A 43 -19.67 -33.39 -15.50
CA LEU A 43 -19.18 -33.60 -16.86
C LEU A 43 -17.76 -33.03 -17.06
N ILE A 44 -17.48 -31.84 -16.52
CA ILE A 44 -16.14 -31.26 -16.52
C ILE A 44 -15.14 -32.15 -15.77
N SER A 45 -15.47 -32.59 -14.56
CA SER A 45 -14.58 -33.45 -13.76
C SER A 45 -14.27 -34.75 -14.48
N PHE A 46 -15.27 -35.34 -15.14
CA PHE A 46 -15.08 -36.51 -15.99
C PHE A 46 -14.14 -36.23 -17.17
N ILE A 47 -14.33 -35.12 -17.88
CA ILE A 47 -13.45 -34.72 -18.99
C ILE A 47 -12.00 -34.55 -18.51
N LYS A 48 -11.78 -33.90 -17.35
CA LYS A 48 -10.46 -33.74 -16.74
C LYS A 48 -9.80 -35.09 -16.43
N GLN A 49 -10.57 -36.04 -15.91
CA GLN A 49 -10.06 -37.38 -15.64
C GLN A 49 -9.63 -38.07 -16.94
N VAL A 50 -10.45 -38.05 -18.00
CA VAL A 50 -10.10 -38.68 -19.29
C VAL A 50 -8.86 -38.06 -19.92
N ILE A 51 -8.63 -36.76 -19.71
CA ILE A 51 -7.41 -36.05 -20.13
C ILE A 51 -6.21 -36.48 -19.29
N SER A 52 -6.33 -36.51 -17.96
CA SER A 52 -5.24 -36.92 -17.07
C SER A 52 -4.81 -38.36 -17.36
N ASP A 53 -5.77 -39.25 -17.62
CA ASP A 53 -5.52 -40.64 -18.02
C ASP A 53 -4.83 -40.75 -19.41
N SER A 54 -4.70 -39.64 -20.15
CA SER A 54 -4.07 -39.57 -21.47
C SER A 54 -2.67 -38.98 -21.48
N GLU A 55 -2.31 -38.16 -20.49
CA GLU A 55 -1.00 -37.50 -20.45
C GLU A 55 0.16 -38.49 -20.34
N ASP A 56 -0.10 -39.70 -19.84
CA ASP A 56 0.87 -40.80 -19.77
C ASP A 56 0.94 -41.66 -21.05
N SER A 57 0.11 -41.36 -22.06
CA SER A 57 0.08 -42.11 -23.33
C SER A 57 0.68 -41.29 -24.47
N GLU A 58 1.61 -41.88 -25.24
CA GLU A 58 2.11 -41.32 -26.53
C GLU A 58 1.03 -41.42 -27.64
N GLU A 59 -0.22 -41.15 -27.31
CA GLU A 59 -1.34 -41.27 -28.24
C GLU A 59 -1.37 -40.06 -29.21
N GLU A 60 -1.48 -40.33 -30.51
CA GLU A 60 -1.63 -39.26 -31.51
C GLU A 60 -2.97 -38.52 -31.33
N GLU A 61 -2.98 -37.21 -31.58
CA GLU A 61 -4.16 -36.33 -31.39
C GLU A 61 -5.49 -36.87 -31.96
N PRO A 62 -5.55 -37.46 -33.17
CA PRO A 62 -6.80 -38.01 -33.70
C PRO A 62 -7.34 -39.20 -32.90
N GLN A 63 -6.44 -40.04 -32.37
CA GLN A 63 -6.79 -41.20 -31.56
C GLN A 63 -7.31 -40.74 -30.18
N PHE A 64 -6.60 -39.80 -29.56
CA PHE A 64 -7.03 -39.16 -28.31
C PHE A 64 -8.41 -38.51 -28.44
N ARG A 65 -8.65 -37.75 -29.52
CA ARG A 65 -9.97 -37.16 -29.80
C ARG A 65 -11.06 -38.21 -29.92
N SER A 66 -10.82 -39.29 -30.67
CA SER A 66 -11.78 -40.39 -30.83
C SER A 66 -12.10 -41.05 -29.48
N ARG A 67 -11.10 -41.26 -28.63
CA ARG A 67 -11.24 -41.83 -27.30
C ARG A 67 -12.04 -40.92 -26.37
N LEU A 68 -11.72 -39.63 -26.35
CA LEU A 68 -12.43 -38.61 -25.56
C LEU A 68 -13.91 -38.53 -25.95
N VAL A 69 -14.21 -38.51 -27.25
CA VAL A 69 -15.60 -38.54 -27.77
C VAL A 69 -16.33 -39.78 -27.28
N SER A 70 -15.69 -40.95 -27.36
CA SER A 70 -16.28 -42.21 -26.91
C SER A 70 -16.58 -42.20 -25.41
N LYS A 71 -15.61 -41.75 -24.59
CA LYS A 71 -15.75 -41.69 -23.14
C LYS A 71 -16.81 -40.71 -22.67
N ILE A 72 -16.87 -39.52 -23.28
CA ILE A 72 -17.94 -38.55 -22.99
C ILE A 72 -19.30 -39.11 -23.40
N THR A 73 -19.39 -39.79 -24.54
CA THR A 73 -20.65 -40.43 -24.98
C THR A 73 -21.12 -41.49 -23.99
N GLU A 74 -20.19 -42.33 -23.51
CA GLU A 74 -20.44 -43.36 -22.49
C GLU A 74 -20.92 -42.73 -21.19
N TYR A 75 -20.22 -41.72 -20.66
CA TYR A 75 -20.59 -41.02 -19.44
C TYR A 75 -21.97 -40.35 -19.52
N LEU A 76 -22.23 -39.61 -20.61
CA LEU A 76 -23.53 -39.01 -20.85
C LEU A 76 -24.62 -40.07 -20.99
N SER A 77 -24.27 -41.30 -21.37
CA SER A 77 -25.23 -42.38 -21.51
C SER A 77 -25.79 -42.85 -20.18
N GLU A 78 -25.00 -42.75 -19.11
CA GLU A 78 -25.32 -43.23 -17.76
C GLU A 78 -26.19 -42.25 -16.97
N ILE A 79 -26.03 -40.93 -17.19
CA ILE A 79 -26.68 -39.89 -16.37
C ILE A 79 -28.12 -39.52 -16.79
N GLY A 80 -28.73 -40.25 -17.74
CA GLY A 80 -30.17 -40.18 -18.04
C GLY A 80 -30.69 -38.91 -18.75
N ASN A 81 -30.01 -37.76 -18.66
CA ASN A 81 -30.48 -36.47 -19.21
C ASN A 81 -29.55 -35.89 -20.30
N ARG A 82 -29.31 -36.70 -21.35
CA ARG A 82 -28.14 -36.59 -22.25
C ARG A 82 -28.07 -35.33 -23.11
N ASN A 83 -29.22 -34.83 -23.59
CA ASN A 83 -29.25 -33.78 -24.61
C ASN A 83 -29.26 -32.38 -24.01
N GLU A 84 -29.96 -32.20 -22.89
CA GLU A 84 -30.14 -30.90 -22.26
C GLU A 84 -28.85 -30.42 -21.59
N ILE A 85 -28.19 -31.30 -20.82
CA ILE A 85 -26.88 -31.00 -20.19
C ILE A 85 -25.83 -30.69 -21.26
N LEU A 86 -25.77 -31.50 -22.32
CA LEU A 86 -24.77 -31.31 -23.38
C LEU A 86 -25.04 -30.04 -24.20
N GLU A 87 -26.30 -29.69 -24.50
CA GLU A 87 -26.63 -28.45 -25.21
C GLU A 87 -26.36 -27.21 -24.36
N SER A 88 -26.75 -27.23 -23.09
CA SER A 88 -26.47 -26.16 -22.14
C SER A 88 -24.95 -25.95 -22.00
N PHE A 89 -24.21 -27.04 -21.83
CA PHE A 89 -22.75 -26.99 -21.70
C PHE A 89 -22.07 -26.44 -22.96
N ILE A 90 -22.45 -26.94 -24.16
CA ILE A 90 -21.92 -26.44 -25.44
C ILE A 90 -22.23 -24.95 -25.63
N TYR A 91 -23.44 -24.52 -25.31
CA TYR A 91 -23.86 -23.13 -25.45
C TYR A 91 -23.05 -22.21 -24.52
N LYS A 92 -22.87 -22.60 -23.26
CA LYS A 92 -22.06 -21.87 -22.28
C LYS A 92 -20.58 -21.80 -22.68
N LEU A 93 -20.02 -22.89 -23.20
CA LEU A 93 -18.68 -22.92 -23.76
C LEU A 93 -18.52 -21.98 -24.97
N PHE A 94 -19.53 -21.92 -25.85
CA PHE A 94 -19.55 -20.99 -26.97
C PHE A 94 -19.61 -19.52 -26.51
N LEU A 95 -20.37 -19.21 -25.46
CA LEU A 95 -20.38 -17.86 -24.88
C LEU A 95 -19.00 -17.48 -24.33
N LEU A 96 -18.35 -18.38 -23.59
CA LEU A 96 -16.99 -18.18 -23.09
C LEU A 96 -15.96 -18.03 -24.23
N SER A 97 -16.11 -18.79 -25.32
CA SER A 97 -15.24 -18.66 -26.49
C SER A 97 -15.39 -17.29 -27.16
N LYS A 98 -16.62 -16.79 -27.28
CA LYS A 98 -16.90 -15.45 -27.83
C LYS A 98 -16.36 -14.35 -26.95
N GLU A 99 -16.41 -14.51 -25.63
CA GLU A 99 -15.82 -13.57 -24.69
C GLU A 99 -14.29 -13.56 -24.78
N LYS A 100 -13.65 -14.74 -24.88
CA LYS A 100 -12.21 -14.85 -25.14
C LYS A 100 -11.82 -14.23 -26.47
N GLU A 101 -12.56 -14.48 -27.55
CA GLU A 101 -12.33 -13.84 -28.85
C GLU A 101 -12.46 -12.31 -28.76
N LYS A 102 -13.44 -11.81 -28.00
CA LYS A 102 -13.62 -10.37 -27.75
C LYS A 102 -12.45 -9.79 -26.93
N LEU A 103 -11.97 -10.49 -25.92
CA LEU A 103 -10.81 -10.11 -25.11
C LEU A 103 -9.51 -10.16 -25.93
N ALA A 104 -9.29 -11.22 -26.69
CA ALA A 104 -8.13 -11.37 -27.58
C ALA A 104 -8.17 -10.35 -28.72
N SER A 105 -9.34 -10.01 -29.24
CA SER A 105 -9.51 -8.93 -30.22
C SER A 105 -9.21 -7.58 -29.60
N LYS A 106 -9.70 -7.30 -28.38
CA LYS A 106 -9.32 -6.10 -27.62
C LYS A 106 -7.84 -6.05 -27.30
N GLU A 107 -7.21 -7.17 -26.95
CA GLU A 107 -5.79 -7.25 -26.67
C GLU A 107 -4.95 -7.08 -27.92
N LYS A 108 -5.40 -7.63 -29.06
CA LYS A 108 -4.78 -7.44 -30.37
C LYS A 108 -4.97 -6.01 -30.88
N GLU A 109 -6.13 -5.40 -30.65
CA GLU A 109 -6.41 -3.99 -30.93
C GLU A 109 -5.59 -3.07 -30.00
N LEU A 110 -5.41 -3.47 -28.73
CA LEU A 110 -4.47 -2.82 -27.82
C LEU A 110 -3.04 -3.01 -28.32
N GLN A 111 -2.63 -4.19 -28.77
CA GLN A 111 -1.30 -4.46 -29.35
C GLN A 111 -1.05 -3.67 -30.64
N LEU A 112 -2.06 -3.53 -31.50
CA LEU A 112 -2.04 -2.79 -32.77
C LEU A 112 -2.05 -1.28 -32.55
N SER A 113 -2.91 -0.78 -31.67
CA SER A 113 -2.89 0.62 -31.23
C SER A 113 -1.58 0.93 -30.51
N THR A 114 -1.02 -0.02 -29.74
CA THR A 114 0.32 0.01 -29.15
C THR A 114 1.47 -0.34 -30.12
N THR A 115 1.21 -0.46 -31.41
CA THR A 115 2.28 -0.40 -32.42
C THR A 115 2.22 0.92 -33.19
N CYS A 116 1.03 1.46 -33.43
CA CYS A 116 0.85 2.75 -34.12
C CYS A 116 1.03 3.99 -33.21
N LEU A 117 0.87 3.88 -31.89
CA LEU A 117 1.00 5.01 -30.94
C LEU A 117 2.38 5.10 -30.26
N TYR A 118 3.29 4.17 -30.54
CA TYR A 118 4.62 4.13 -29.96
C TYR A 118 5.63 4.97 -30.71
N ASN A 119 5.35 6.25 -30.62
CA ASN A 119 6.31 7.28 -30.96
C ASN A 119 7.23 7.44 -29.72
N PRO A 120 8.56 7.31 -29.83
CA PRO A 120 9.54 7.54 -28.73
C PRO A 120 9.56 8.98 -28.18
N LYS A 121 8.48 9.73 -28.43
CA LYS A 121 8.30 11.15 -28.16
C LYS A 121 7.26 11.40 -27.06
N VAL A 122 6.74 10.36 -26.41
CA VAL A 122 5.90 10.47 -25.20
C VAL A 122 6.76 10.26 -23.96
N ILE A 123 6.69 11.21 -23.05
CA ILE A 123 7.43 11.18 -21.79
C ILE A 123 6.47 11.41 -20.65
N ILE A 124 6.61 10.58 -19.61
CA ILE A 124 5.79 10.66 -18.41
C ILE A 124 6.72 10.98 -17.23
N TYR A 125 6.44 12.11 -16.59
CA TYR A 125 7.12 12.55 -15.38
C TYR A 125 6.24 12.23 -14.18
N PHE A 126 6.68 11.32 -13.33
CA PHE A 126 6.02 10.98 -12.08
C PHE A 126 6.54 11.89 -10.96
N ILE A 127 5.64 12.40 -10.14
CA ILE A 127 5.97 13.13 -8.91
C ILE A 127 5.13 12.56 -7.77
N THR A 128 5.80 12.22 -6.68
CA THR A 128 5.16 11.87 -5.40
C THR A 128 5.30 13.05 -4.47
N ALA A 129 4.21 13.76 -4.20
CA ALA A 129 4.25 14.88 -3.29
C ALA A 129 3.43 14.52 -2.05
N PRO A 130 3.97 14.57 -0.82
CA PRO A 130 5.25 15.16 -0.41
C PRO A 130 6.33 14.20 0.13
N HIS A 131 6.07 12.90 0.18
CA HIS A 131 6.96 11.94 0.82
C HIS A 131 7.83 11.23 -0.21
N GLU A 132 9.01 11.77 -0.46
CA GLU A 132 9.98 11.20 -1.43
C GLU A 132 11.07 10.34 -0.78
N GLU A 133 10.90 10.01 0.50
CA GLU A 133 11.76 9.04 1.15
C GLU A 133 11.57 7.66 0.51
N ALA A 134 12.67 6.92 0.38
CA ALA A 134 12.62 5.52 -0.02
C ALA A 134 11.73 4.73 0.96
N ASP A 135 11.07 3.67 0.45
CA ASP A 135 10.26 2.74 1.23
C ASP A 135 9.01 3.36 1.87
N ARG A 136 8.41 4.36 1.20
CA ARG A 136 7.08 4.91 1.54
C ARG A 136 6.07 4.30 0.55
N GLY A 137 4.86 4.00 1.03
CA GLY A 137 3.84 3.36 0.18
C GLY A 137 3.54 4.09 -1.14
N ASP A 138 3.65 5.42 -1.17
CA ASP A 138 3.42 6.22 -2.37
C ASP A 138 4.61 6.15 -3.35
N THR A 139 5.85 6.04 -2.86
CA THR A 139 7.05 5.87 -3.70
C THR A 139 7.12 4.44 -4.25
N ASP A 140 6.77 3.46 -3.44
CA ASP A 140 6.59 2.05 -3.85
C ASP A 140 5.50 1.92 -4.93
N TYR A 141 4.43 2.72 -4.82
CA TYR A 141 3.40 2.79 -5.86
C TYR A 141 3.96 3.24 -7.19
N VAL A 142 4.64 4.38 -7.23
CA VAL A 142 5.19 4.91 -8.48
C VAL A 142 6.18 3.94 -9.09
N GLN A 143 7.00 3.27 -8.30
CA GLN A 143 7.90 2.25 -8.81
C GLN A 143 7.16 1.05 -9.41
N SER A 144 6.07 0.61 -8.77
CA SER A 144 5.22 -0.47 -9.28
C SER A 144 4.54 -0.08 -10.59
N VAL A 145 4.03 1.16 -10.68
CA VAL A 145 3.47 1.73 -11.91
C VAL A 145 4.53 1.79 -13.01
N ILE A 146 5.72 2.31 -12.74
CA ILE A 146 6.82 2.40 -13.71
C ILE A 146 7.23 1.02 -14.20
N THR A 147 7.38 0.05 -13.28
CA THR A 147 7.72 -1.34 -13.61
C THR A 147 6.63 -1.95 -14.48
N GLY A 148 5.36 -1.84 -14.07
CA GLY A 148 4.23 -2.34 -14.82
C GLY A 148 4.10 -1.76 -16.22
N ILE A 149 4.27 -0.43 -16.35
CA ILE A 149 4.25 0.23 -17.65
C ILE A 149 5.38 -0.34 -18.51
N ASN A 150 6.61 -0.41 -17.99
CA ASN A 150 7.76 -0.95 -18.72
C ASN A 150 7.52 -2.38 -19.22
N GLU A 151 6.89 -3.24 -18.41
CA GLU A 151 6.49 -4.60 -18.80
C GLU A 151 5.45 -4.61 -19.93
N VAL A 152 4.42 -3.77 -19.83
CA VAL A 152 3.34 -3.69 -20.83
C VAL A 152 3.84 -3.12 -22.15
N VAL A 153 4.71 -2.11 -22.07
CA VAL A 153 5.13 -1.33 -23.22
C VAL A 153 6.49 -1.72 -23.78
N ASN A 154 7.18 -2.67 -23.13
CA ASN A 154 8.53 -3.09 -23.44
C ASN A 154 9.52 -1.91 -23.56
N GLY A 155 9.49 -1.00 -22.57
CA GLY A 155 10.39 0.16 -22.47
C GLY A 155 10.20 1.26 -23.52
N LYS A 156 9.16 1.21 -24.35
CA LYS A 156 8.92 2.21 -25.40
C LYS A 156 8.39 3.56 -24.88
N PHE A 157 7.87 3.64 -23.65
CA PHE A 157 7.61 4.92 -22.99
C PHE A 157 8.84 5.37 -22.24
N LYS A 158 9.12 6.68 -22.31
CA LYS A 158 10.17 7.25 -21.47
C LYS A 158 9.58 7.70 -20.16
N LEU A 159 9.90 6.97 -19.10
CA LEU A 159 9.40 7.22 -17.76
C LEU A 159 10.48 7.94 -16.94
N ARG A 160 10.10 9.00 -16.23
CA ARG A 160 10.98 9.78 -15.36
C ARG A 160 10.32 9.89 -13.99
N TYR A 161 10.96 9.39 -12.95
CA TYR A 161 10.52 9.66 -11.58
C TYR A 161 11.31 10.83 -11.03
N ILE A 162 10.62 11.95 -10.80
CA ILE A 162 11.22 13.16 -10.25
C ILE A 162 11.08 13.12 -8.72
N THR A 163 12.21 13.39 -8.07
CA THR A 163 12.34 13.59 -6.61
C THR A 163 13.21 14.82 -6.37
N GLY A 164 13.28 15.32 -5.14
CA GLY A 164 14.15 16.43 -4.75
C GLY A 164 15.63 16.16 -5.03
N LYS A 165 16.04 14.89 -4.95
CA LYS A 165 17.39 14.42 -5.31
C LYS A 165 17.65 14.34 -6.81
N SER A 166 16.63 14.52 -7.65
CA SER A 166 16.85 14.65 -9.09
C SER A 166 17.71 15.88 -9.37
N ARG A 167 18.53 15.84 -10.41
CA ARG A 167 19.51 16.89 -10.70
C ARG A 167 19.19 17.60 -12.01
N LEU A 168 19.31 18.92 -11.99
CA LEU A 168 19.20 19.76 -13.17
C LEU A 168 20.32 19.41 -14.17
N PRO A 169 20.00 19.14 -15.45
CA PRO A 169 21.01 18.86 -16.46
C PRO A 169 22.01 20.00 -16.68
N SER A 170 21.60 21.25 -16.46
CA SER A 170 22.41 22.45 -16.72
C SER A 170 23.58 22.64 -15.76
N ASN A 171 23.41 22.27 -14.49
CA ASN A 171 24.36 22.62 -13.42
C ASN A 171 24.53 21.53 -12.34
N ASP A 172 23.95 20.35 -12.53
CA ASP A 172 23.98 19.21 -11.60
C ASP A 172 23.44 19.53 -10.19
N GLN A 173 22.69 20.63 -10.04
CA GLN A 173 22.06 21.00 -8.78
C GLN A 173 20.84 20.13 -8.52
N GLU A 174 20.65 19.68 -7.27
CA GLU A 174 19.41 19.04 -6.84
C GLU A 174 18.20 19.98 -7.05
N LEU A 175 17.06 19.41 -7.42
CA LEU A 175 15.84 20.19 -7.68
C LEU A 175 15.39 20.91 -6.40
N TYR A 176 15.45 20.22 -5.27
CA TYR A 176 15.21 20.79 -3.96
C TYR A 176 15.67 19.84 -2.86
N ASN A 177 16.11 20.42 -1.75
CA ASN A 177 16.35 19.67 -0.53
C ASN A 177 15.10 19.77 0.36
N LEU A 178 14.39 18.66 0.55
CA LEU A 178 13.22 18.57 1.44
C LEU A 178 13.55 18.99 2.89
N GLN A 179 14.77 18.74 3.34
CA GLN A 179 15.24 19.16 4.67
C GLN A 179 15.46 20.68 4.73
N ALA A 180 15.93 21.29 3.64
CA ALA A 180 16.12 22.74 3.56
C ALA A 180 14.78 23.50 3.41
N LEU A 181 13.78 22.88 2.80
CA LEU A 181 12.41 23.37 2.77
C LEU A 181 11.76 23.36 4.17
N ASP A 182 12.33 22.65 5.13
CA ASP A 182 11.94 22.68 6.54
C ASP A 182 12.74 23.75 7.31
N ALA A 183 12.60 25.02 6.89
CA ALA A 183 13.43 26.18 7.27
C ALA A 183 13.58 26.48 8.78
N GLU A 184 12.98 25.68 9.67
CA GLU A 184 13.20 25.75 11.13
C GLU A 184 14.09 24.62 11.67
N GLY A 185 14.61 23.70 10.84
CA GLY A 185 15.46 22.58 11.29
C GLY A 185 14.75 21.61 12.25
N LYS A 186 13.45 21.80 12.44
CA LYS A 186 12.59 20.90 13.21
C LYS A 186 12.14 19.87 12.22
N ASN A 187 12.92 18.79 12.09
CA ASN A 187 12.71 17.54 11.34
C ASN A 187 11.31 16.94 11.57
N THR A 188 10.32 17.75 11.25
CA THR A 188 8.90 17.52 11.34
C THR A 188 8.59 16.89 10.01
N LEU A 189 7.75 15.88 10.03
CA LEU A 189 6.99 15.54 8.85
C LEU A 189 6.28 16.83 8.41
N LEU A 190 6.93 17.56 7.50
CA LEU A 190 6.46 18.70 6.72
C LEU A 190 5.71 19.72 7.56
N ASN A 191 6.35 20.79 8.04
CA ASN A 191 5.58 21.95 8.54
C ASN A 191 4.65 22.42 7.41
N PRO A 192 3.31 22.19 7.49
CA PRO A 192 2.41 22.47 6.38
C PRO A 192 2.47 23.95 6.02
N LYS A 193 2.87 24.82 6.96
CA LYS A 193 3.03 26.25 6.72
C LYS A 193 4.08 26.59 5.66
N VAL A 194 5.13 25.79 5.46
CA VAL A 194 6.13 26.08 4.43
C VAL A 194 5.66 25.59 3.05
N TYR A 195 5.06 24.40 2.99
CA TYR A 195 4.55 23.84 1.74
C TYR A 195 3.25 24.51 1.27
N ASN A 196 2.41 24.95 2.21
CA ASN A 196 1.15 25.62 1.92
C ASN A 196 1.32 27.12 1.67
N ASP A 197 2.47 27.70 2.06
CA ASP A 197 2.75 29.10 1.74
C ASP A 197 3.23 29.22 0.29
N PHE A 198 2.30 29.59 -0.58
CA PHE A 198 2.57 29.87 -1.98
C PHE A 198 3.64 30.96 -2.15
N ALA A 199 3.78 31.89 -1.19
CA ALA A 199 4.79 32.95 -1.25
C ALA A 199 6.19 32.48 -0.79
N ASN A 200 6.35 31.25 -0.31
CA ASN A 200 7.63 30.77 0.18
C ASN A 200 8.69 30.73 -0.94
N PRO A 201 9.82 31.46 -0.83
CA PRO A 201 10.82 31.53 -1.88
C PRO A 201 11.51 30.19 -2.19
N LEU A 202 11.68 29.33 -1.20
CA LEU A 202 12.31 28.02 -1.38
C LEU A 202 11.40 27.08 -2.16
N ARG A 203 10.10 27.10 -1.84
CA ARG A 203 9.07 26.38 -2.62
C ARG A 203 9.03 26.89 -4.06
N GLN A 204 8.97 28.20 -4.26
CA GLN A 204 8.95 28.81 -5.60
C GLN A 204 10.20 28.42 -6.40
N LYS A 205 11.38 28.40 -5.77
CA LYS A 205 12.62 27.91 -6.39
C LYS A 205 12.52 26.42 -6.74
N ALA A 206 11.97 25.58 -5.86
CA ALA A 206 11.79 24.15 -6.12
C ALA A 206 10.87 23.90 -7.33
N ILE A 207 9.74 24.61 -7.42
CA ILE A 207 8.82 24.54 -8.56
C ILE A 207 9.51 24.99 -9.85
N ALA A 208 10.26 26.10 -9.80
CA ALA A 208 11.04 26.57 -10.95
C ALA A 208 12.10 25.54 -11.40
N ASN A 209 12.78 24.88 -10.47
CA ASN A 209 13.75 23.83 -10.80
C ASN A 209 13.08 22.59 -11.41
N ILE A 210 11.92 22.16 -10.90
CA ILE A 210 11.13 21.08 -11.53
C ILE A 210 10.76 21.47 -12.96
N GLU A 211 10.32 22.70 -13.15
CA GLU A 211 9.95 23.22 -14.46
C GLU A 211 11.13 23.21 -15.42
N GLU A 212 12.27 23.73 -14.99
CA GLU A 212 13.52 23.76 -15.75
C GLU A 212 13.99 22.34 -16.08
N TYR A 213 13.89 21.41 -15.13
CA TYR A 213 14.20 20.00 -15.34
C TYR A 213 13.32 19.41 -16.46
N ILE A 214 12.00 19.62 -16.44
CA ILE A 214 11.09 19.12 -17.48
C ILE A 214 11.37 19.79 -18.83
N LYS A 215 11.71 21.08 -18.85
CA LYS A 215 12.06 21.81 -20.08
C LYS A 215 13.38 21.30 -20.69
N GLN A 216 14.41 21.08 -19.88
CA GLN A 216 15.74 20.66 -20.33
C GLN A 216 15.81 19.17 -20.66
N THR A 217 15.10 18.34 -19.90
CA THR A 217 15.03 16.92 -20.19
C THR A 217 14.19 16.70 -21.43
N ASP A 218 14.78 15.97 -22.36
CA ASP A 218 14.05 15.37 -23.46
C ASP A 218 13.31 16.38 -24.35
N GLN A 219 14.04 17.42 -24.77
CA GLN A 219 13.57 18.49 -25.68
C GLN A 219 12.94 17.99 -26.99
N LYS A 220 13.25 16.75 -27.41
CA LYS A 220 12.69 16.12 -28.61
C LYS A 220 11.33 15.44 -28.37
N ALA A 221 10.82 15.45 -27.14
CA ALA A 221 9.50 14.92 -26.82
C ALA A 221 8.43 15.83 -27.41
N GLU A 222 7.51 15.23 -28.17
CA GLU A 222 6.32 15.90 -28.70
C GLU A 222 5.20 15.96 -27.67
N PHE A 223 5.21 15.04 -26.70
CA PHE A 223 4.13 14.90 -25.74
C PHE A 223 4.68 14.60 -24.34
N LYS A 224 4.48 15.55 -23.43
CA LYS A 224 4.95 15.46 -22.04
C LYS A 224 3.75 15.34 -21.11
N ILE A 225 3.73 14.32 -20.26
CA ILE A 225 2.67 14.10 -19.28
C ILE A 225 3.27 14.27 -17.89
N LEU A 226 2.67 15.12 -17.06
CA LEU A 226 2.98 15.17 -15.64
C LEU A 226 1.98 14.30 -14.89
N HIS A 227 2.47 13.25 -14.24
CA HIS A 227 1.66 12.37 -13.41
C HIS A 227 1.93 12.63 -11.92
N LEU A 228 0.98 13.30 -11.27
CA LEU A 228 1.04 13.59 -9.83
C LEU A 228 0.37 12.48 -9.01
N GLN A 229 1.03 12.02 -7.96
CA GLN A 229 0.42 11.17 -6.93
C GLN A 229 -0.11 12.07 -5.82
N LEU A 230 -1.43 12.04 -5.59
CA LEU A 230 -2.12 12.87 -4.63
C LEU A 230 -2.67 12.02 -3.48
N ARG A 231 -2.29 12.37 -2.25
CA ARG A 231 -2.89 11.83 -1.02
C ARG A 231 -3.51 12.99 -0.25
N ALA A 232 -4.82 12.94 -0.05
CA ALA A 232 -5.55 14.04 0.55
C ALA A 232 -6.50 13.49 1.65
N PRO A 233 -6.72 14.21 2.77
CA PRO A 233 -6.49 15.64 3.06
C PRO A 233 -5.07 16.04 3.41
N GLU A 234 -4.16 15.08 3.61
CA GLU A 234 -2.77 15.33 4.03
C GLU A 234 -1.91 15.93 2.90
N THR A 235 -2.45 16.82 2.06
CA THR A 235 -1.77 17.42 0.91
C THR A 235 -0.73 18.43 1.37
N GLY A 236 0.31 17.96 2.05
CA GLY A 236 1.61 18.64 2.10
C GLY A 236 2.30 18.68 0.73
N CYS A 237 1.57 18.38 -0.35
CA CYS A 237 2.03 18.39 -1.72
C CYS A 237 2.67 19.74 -2.04
N MET A 238 3.97 19.72 -2.37
CA MET A 238 4.71 20.93 -2.71
C MET A 238 4.12 21.65 -3.94
N ILE A 239 3.59 20.87 -4.89
CA ILE A 239 3.00 21.36 -6.14
C ILE A 239 1.54 21.71 -5.87
N HIS A 240 1.17 22.98 -5.96
CA HIS A 240 -0.21 23.42 -5.80
C HIS A 240 -0.97 23.41 -7.14
N PRO A 241 -2.30 23.51 -7.13
CA PRO A 241 -3.11 23.64 -8.34
C PRO A 241 -2.64 24.77 -9.28
N GLN A 242 -2.22 25.92 -8.73
CA GLN A 242 -1.71 27.05 -9.54
C GLN A 242 -0.39 26.71 -10.24
N ASP A 243 0.44 25.83 -9.68
CA ASP A 243 1.64 25.38 -10.39
C ASP A 243 1.29 24.41 -11.53
N LEU A 244 0.25 23.58 -11.35
CA LEU A 244 -0.25 22.71 -12.42
C LEU A 244 -0.79 23.53 -13.59
N GLU A 245 -1.55 24.59 -13.29
CA GLU A 245 -2.00 25.57 -14.28
C GLU A 245 -0.80 26.22 -14.99
N ARG A 246 0.21 26.66 -14.23
CA ARG A 246 1.45 27.23 -14.78
C ARG A 246 2.18 26.24 -15.70
N PHE A 247 2.34 24.98 -15.31
CA PHE A 247 2.98 23.95 -16.13
C PHE A 247 2.25 23.75 -17.47
N LYS A 248 0.92 23.86 -17.49
CA LYS A 248 0.12 23.83 -18.72
C LYS A 248 0.29 25.10 -19.55
N TYR A 249 0.15 26.26 -18.93
CA TYR A 249 0.20 27.57 -19.61
C TYR A 249 1.56 27.82 -20.27
N GLU A 250 2.64 27.52 -19.57
CA GLU A 250 4.00 27.64 -20.12
C GLU A 250 4.36 26.54 -21.14
N SER A 251 3.42 25.64 -21.45
CA SER A 251 3.62 24.48 -22.33
C SER A 251 4.78 23.57 -21.88
N THR A 252 5.10 23.61 -20.58
CA THR A 252 6.11 22.73 -19.96
C THR A 252 5.66 21.27 -20.05
N VAL A 253 4.36 21.05 -19.90
CA VAL A 253 3.72 19.74 -20.01
C VAL A 253 2.52 19.85 -20.94
N SER A 254 2.25 18.79 -21.71
CA SER A 254 1.12 18.71 -22.63
C SER A 254 -0.17 18.32 -21.90
N LYS A 255 -0.05 17.45 -20.88
CA LYS A 255 -1.18 16.92 -20.10
C LYS A 255 -0.79 16.68 -18.64
N ILE A 256 -1.79 16.72 -17.77
CA ILE A 256 -1.67 16.41 -16.36
C ILE A 256 -2.55 15.20 -16.03
N ALA A 257 -1.95 14.16 -15.47
CA ALA A 257 -2.64 13.05 -14.87
C ALA A 257 -2.48 13.13 -13.35
N ILE A 258 -3.52 12.75 -12.61
CA ILE A 258 -3.46 12.66 -11.15
C ILE A 258 -3.91 11.26 -10.74
N THR A 259 -3.12 10.56 -9.93
CA THR A 259 -3.62 9.42 -9.16
C THR A 259 -4.04 9.89 -7.77
N CYS A 260 -5.30 9.68 -7.41
CA CYS A 260 -5.84 9.95 -6.09
C CYS A 260 -5.74 8.67 -5.23
N HIS A 261 -4.83 8.68 -4.26
CA HIS A 261 -4.59 7.56 -3.34
C HIS A 261 -5.69 7.41 -2.30
N GLU A 262 -6.21 8.53 -1.82
CA GLU A 262 -7.28 8.58 -0.83
C GLU A 262 -8.22 9.71 -1.17
N TRP A 263 -9.50 9.37 -1.39
CA TRP A 263 -10.58 10.34 -1.45
C TRP A 263 -11.20 10.52 -0.06
N MET A 264 -11.64 11.73 0.26
CA MET A 264 -12.32 11.95 1.54
C MET A 264 -13.80 11.56 1.47
N TYR A 265 -14.06 10.30 1.79
CA TYR A 265 -15.42 9.79 1.95
C TYR A 265 -16.19 10.46 3.12
N TYR A 266 -15.50 10.91 4.17
CA TYR A 266 -16.12 11.33 5.43
C TYR A 266 -16.55 12.80 5.54
N VAL A 267 -16.35 13.63 4.50
CA VAL A 267 -16.79 15.05 4.56
C VAL A 267 -18.30 15.18 4.41
N THR A 268 -18.94 14.21 3.76
CA THR A 268 -20.34 14.30 3.29
C THR A 268 -21.27 13.28 3.95
N SER A 269 -20.75 12.27 4.65
CA SER A 269 -21.58 11.32 5.39
C SER A 269 -22.23 12.06 6.57
N ALA A 270 -23.56 12.15 6.57
CA ALA A 270 -24.36 12.81 7.62
C ALA A 270 -24.09 12.26 9.04
N GLU A 271 -23.43 11.12 9.15
CA GLU A 271 -23.10 10.40 10.38
C GLU A 271 -21.88 10.93 11.13
N SER A 272 -21.06 11.82 10.54
CA SER A 272 -20.01 12.47 11.33
C SER A 272 -20.63 13.53 12.23
N THR A 273 -21.00 13.14 13.45
CA THR A 273 -21.42 14.02 14.57
C THR A 273 -20.27 14.91 15.08
N GLU A 274 -19.33 15.27 14.22
CA GLU A 274 -18.08 15.93 14.56
C GLU A 274 -18.26 17.42 14.84
N ARG A 275 -17.33 17.98 15.62
CA ARG A 275 -17.36 19.37 16.06
C ARG A 275 -17.29 20.29 14.83
N GLU A 276 -17.98 21.42 14.85
CA GLU A 276 -18.06 22.37 13.73
C GLU A 276 -16.69 22.75 13.12
N GLY A 277 -15.62 22.77 13.93
CA GLY A 277 -14.26 22.99 13.46
C GLY A 277 -13.73 21.89 12.52
N GLU A 278 -13.95 20.62 12.84
CA GLU A 278 -13.48 19.48 12.03
C GLU A 278 -14.18 19.44 10.67
N ARG A 279 -15.45 19.86 10.61
CA ARG A 279 -16.18 20.01 9.35
C ARG A 279 -15.56 21.08 8.45
N LYS A 280 -15.18 22.25 9.00
CA LYS A 280 -14.58 23.34 8.21
C LYS A 280 -13.23 22.93 7.60
N ASP A 281 -12.39 22.25 8.37
CA ASP A 281 -11.11 21.75 7.87
C ASP A 281 -11.32 20.74 6.74
N ARG A 282 -12.27 19.81 6.90
CA ARG A 282 -12.64 18.85 5.85
C ARG A 282 -13.18 19.49 4.58
N ILE A 283 -13.99 20.56 4.69
CA ILE A 283 -14.46 21.31 3.51
C ILE A 283 -13.27 21.96 2.80
N LEU A 284 -12.32 22.54 3.55
CA LEU A 284 -11.12 23.14 2.97
C LEU A 284 -10.27 22.10 2.23
N ASP A 285 -10.10 20.92 2.81
CA ASP A 285 -9.38 19.82 2.17
C ASP A 285 -10.09 19.34 0.91
N LEU A 286 -11.42 19.33 0.92
CA LEU A 286 -12.24 18.93 -0.24
C LEU A 286 -12.10 19.95 -1.38
N ARG A 287 -12.19 21.26 -1.06
CA ARG A 287 -11.90 22.35 -2.01
C ARG A 287 -10.52 22.18 -2.63
N THR A 288 -9.53 21.84 -1.81
CA THR A 288 -8.15 21.65 -2.25
C THR A 288 -8.05 20.49 -3.24
N GLN A 289 -8.59 19.31 -2.93
CA GLN A 289 -8.62 18.16 -3.85
C GLN A 289 -9.31 18.49 -5.16
N LEU A 290 -10.45 19.16 -5.07
CA LEU A 290 -11.21 19.58 -6.24
C LEU A 290 -10.40 20.56 -7.11
N SER A 291 -9.72 21.54 -6.54
CA SER A 291 -8.85 22.42 -7.32
C SER A 291 -7.71 21.68 -8.05
N TYR A 292 -7.15 20.59 -7.48
CA TYR A 292 -6.23 19.73 -8.24
C TYR A 292 -6.92 19.06 -9.44
N PHE A 293 -8.13 18.55 -9.23
CA PHE A 293 -8.90 17.87 -10.27
C PHE A 293 -9.33 18.80 -11.42
N GLN A 294 -9.58 20.09 -11.14
CA GLN A 294 -9.81 21.10 -12.18
C GLN A 294 -8.60 21.27 -13.11
N GLN A 295 -7.39 21.08 -12.58
CA GLN A 295 -6.16 21.19 -13.34
C GLN A 295 -5.74 19.88 -13.99
N ALA A 296 -6.43 18.77 -13.71
CA ALA A 296 -6.13 17.47 -14.31
C ALA A 296 -6.80 17.31 -15.67
N ASP A 297 -6.10 16.67 -16.62
CA ASP A 297 -6.73 16.12 -17.84
C ASP A 297 -7.25 14.70 -17.60
N TRP A 298 -6.77 14.03 -16.55
CA TRP A 298 -7.25 12.72 -16.13
C TRP A 298 -7.04 12.52 -14.62
N VAL A 299 -8.01 11.90 -13.96
CA VAL A 299 -7.93 11.50 -12.56
C VAL A 299 -8.14 10.00 -12.44
N MET A 300 -7.20 9.32 -11.80
CA MET A 300 -7.25 7.90 -11.56
C MET A 300 -7.40 7.64 -10.07
N PHE A 301 -8.45 6.94 -9.69
CA PHE A 301 -8.68 6.52 -8.31
C PHE A 301 -8.17 5.09 -8.10
N LEU A 302 -7.85 4.74 -6.86
CA LEU A 302 -7.50 3.36 -6.48
C LEU A 302 -8.70 2.53 -6.03
N ASN A 303 -9.88 3.16 -5.92
CA ASN A 303 -11.11 2.52 -5.48
C ASN A 303 -12.32 3.12 -6.22
N GLU A 304 -13.21 2.25 -6.71
CA GLU A 304 -14.46 2.60 -7.38
C GLU A 304 -15.40 3.43 -6.49
N LYS A 305 -15.45 3.14 -5.19
CA LYS A 305 -16.24 3.90 -4.23
C LYS A 305 -15.72 5.34 -4.08
N ASP A 306 -14.39 5.50 -4.07
CA ASP A 306 -13.75 6.82 -4.01
C ASP A 306 -14.06 7.62 -5.28
N LYS A 307 -13.93 7.00 -6.46
CA LYS A 307 -14.32 7.61 -7.75
C LYS A 307 -15.78 8.03 -7.75
N ASN A 308 -16.69 7.11 -7.43
CA ASN A 308 -18.13 7.35 -7.49
C ASN A 308 -18.56 8.44 -6.51
N HIS A 309 -17.97 8.44 -5.31
CA HIS A 309 -18.19 9.50 -4.35
C HIS A 309 -17.64 10.85 -4.85
N ALA A 310 -16.46 10.88 -5.47
CA ALA A 310 -15.92 12.11 -6.05
C ALA A 310 -16.79 12.66 -7.17
N VAL A 311 -17.25 11.80 -8.08
CA VAL A 311 -18.20 12.14 -9.15
C VAL A 311 -19.51 12.67 -8.58
N GLN A 312 -20.06 12.01 -7.56
CA GLN A 312 -21.27 12.46 -6.88
C GLN A 312 -21.09 13.85 -6.26
N VAL A 313 -19.96 14.10 -5.58
CA VAL A 313 -19.67 15.39 -4.97
C VAL A 313 -19.53 16.49 -6.02
N VAL A 314 -18.83 16.23 -7.13
CA VAL A 314 -18.68 17.20 -8.22
C VAL A 314 -20.01 17.46 -8.94
N ASN A 315 -20.86 16.46 -9.06
CA ASN A 315 -22.18 16.62 -9.69
C ASN A 315 -23.24 17.23 -8.74
N SER A 316 -22.99 17.17 -7.43
CA SER A 316 -23.82 17.78 -6.39
C SER A 316 -23.63 19.29 -6.37
N ARG A 317 -24.37 20.00 -7.24
CA ARG A 317 -24.35 21.48 -7.32
C ARG A 317 -24.60 22.15 -5.97
N LYS A 318 -25.41 21.55 -5.10
CA LYS A 318 -25.77 22.15 -3.80
C LYS A 318 -24.56 22.31 -2.86
N LEU A 319 -23.66 21.32 -2.81
CA LEU A 319 -22.44 21.40 -1.99
C LEU A 319 -21.41 22.35 -2.60
N LEU A 320 -21.36 22.42 -3.94
CA LEU A 320 -20.44 23.31 -4.65
C LEU A 320 -20.90 24.77 -4.59
N GLU A 321 -22.15 25.08 -4.91
CA GLU A 321 -22.63 26.47 -4.97
C GLU A 321 -22.64 27.17 -3.59
N GLU A 322 -22.88 26.44 -2.50
CA GLU A 322 -22.91 27.01 -1.14
C GLU A 322 -21.52 27.13 -0.50
N GLU A 323 -20.59 26.23 -0.85
CA GLU A 323 -19.32 26.10 -0.13
C GLU A 323 -18.09 25.91 -1.02
N ILE A 324 -18.10 25.75 -2.34
CA ILE A 324 -16.89 25.51 -3.15
C ILE A 324 -17.01 26.18 -4.53
N ASP A 325 -16.18 27.19 -4.84
CA ASP A 325 -16.13 27.85 -6.15
C ASP A 325 -15.58 26.91 -7.24
N TRP A 326 -16.39 25.93 -7.64
CA TRP A 326 -16.07 24.98 -8.69
C TRP A 326 -16.54 25.53 -10.04
N GLN A 327 -15.57 25.89 -10.88
CA GLN A 327 -15.83 26.42 -12.23
C GLN A 327 -15.62 25.38 -13.35
N GLY A 328 -15.40 24.12 -12.99
CA GLY A 328 -15.17 23.04 -13.96
C GLY A 328 -16.43 22.78 -14.79
N THR A 329 -16.35 23.07 -16.10
CA THR A 329 -17.42 22.86 -17.08
C THR A 329 -17.45 21.45 -17.67
N THR A 330 -16.48 20.61 -17.30
CA THR A 330 -16.28 19.27 -17.84
C THR A 330 -17.08 18.24 -17.04
N ASP A 331 -17.67 17.28 -17.74
CA ASP A 331 -18.22 16.08 -17.11
C ASP A 331 -17.09 15.32 -16.41
N PHE A 332 -16.96 15.49 -15.10
CA PHE A 332 -15.87 14.91 -14.31
C PHE A 332 -15.82 13.39 -14.45
N SER A 333 -16.96 12.73 -14.68
CA SER A 333 -17.02 11.28 -14.89
C SER A 333 -16.25 10.84 -16.14
N SER A 334 -16.16 11.70 -17.16
CA SER A 334 -15.48 11.41 -18.43
C SER A 334 -13.95 11.43 -18.36
N ILE A 335 -13.38 12.06 -17.32
CA ILE A 335 -11.94 12.15 -17.08
C ILE A 335 -11.47 11.27 -15.92
N CYS A 336 -12.37 10.46 -15.36
CA CYS A 336 -12.10 9.63 -14.20
C CYS A 336 -12.00 8.15 -14.57
N SER A 337 -10.99 7.46 -14.03
CA SER A 337 -10.89 6.01 -14.08
C SER A 337 -10.56 5.43 -12.71
N VAL A 338 -10.61 4.11 -12.60
CA VAL A 338 -10.09 3.37 -11.46
C VAL A 338 -8.95 2.49 -11.92
N SER A 339 -7.82 2.59 -11.24
CA SER A 339 -6.81 1.55 -11.22
C SER A 339 -7.26 0.55 -10.15
N ASN A 340 -7.63 -0.66 -10.58
CA ASN A 340 -8.09 -1.70 -9.65
C ASN A 340 -6.95 -2.33 -8.85
N VAL A 341 -5.74 -1.76 -8.95
CA VAL A 341 -4.51 -2.42 -8.56
C VAL A 341 -3.65 -1.49 -7.73
N VAL A 342 -3.21 -2.02 -6.60
CA VAL A 342 -2.46 -1.30 -5.56
C VAL A 342 -1.09 -1.95 -5.41
N PRO A 343 -0.03 -1.20 -5.10
CA PRO A 343 1.30 -1.73 -5.20
C PRO A 343 1.54 -2.69 -4.05
N THR A 344 2.10 -3.83 -4.39
CA THR A 344 2.64 -4.78 -3.43
C THR A 344 4.09 -4.45 -3.22
N LEU A 345 4.57 -4.49 -1.97
CA LEU A 345 6.00 -4.68 -1.78
C LEU A 345 6.36 -6.06 -2.38
N PRO A 346 7.34 -6.14 -3.30
CA PRO A 346 7.77 -7.44 -3.81
C PRO A 346 8.22 -8.29 -2.62
N THR A 347 7.51 -9.39 -2.37
CA THR A 347 7.89 -10.35 -1.35
C THR A 347 9.03 -11.21 -1.90
N LYS A 348 10.16 -11.26 -1.19
CA LYS A 348 11.27 -12.15 -1.53
C LYS A 348 11.04 -13.57 -0.99
N LEU A 349 9.79 -14.01 -0.99
CA LEU A 349 9.46 -15.35 -0.51
C LEU A 349 9.80 -16.36 -1.61
N GLU A 350 10.48 -17.43 -1.23
CA GLU A 350 10.76 -18.54 -2.15
C GLU A 350 9.42 -19.13 -2.66
N LEU A 351 9.32 -19.39 -3.97
CA LEU A 351 8.09 -19.87 -4.61
C LEU A 351 7.53 -21.14 -3.94
N ASP A 352 8.42 -22.04 -3.49
CA ASP A 352 8.01 -23.26 -2.78
C ASP A 352 7.35 -22.96 -1.43
N MET A 353 7.74 -21.89 -0.74
CA MET A 353 7.14 -21.46 0.54
C MET A 353 5.74 -20.86 0.38
N LEU A 354 5.33 -20.57 -0.86
CA LEU A 354 4.02 -20.04 -1.21
C LEU A 354 3.01 -21.13 -1.62
N LYS A 355 3.44 -22.40 -1.72
CA LYS A 355 2.53 -23.54 -1.96
C LYS A 355 1.54 -23.68 -0.80
N THR A 356 0.25 -23.81 -1.13
CA THR A 356 -0.86 -23.92 -0.17
C THR A 356 -0.58 -24.94 0.94
N GLU A 357 0.00 -26.10 0.60
CA GLU A 357 0.32 -27.16 1.56
C GLU A 357 1.33 -26.70 2.62
N ASN A 358 2.31 -25.90 2.23
CA ASN A 358 3.30 -25.35 3.14
C ASN A 358 2.69 -24.24 4.01
N LEU A 359 1.79 -23.44 3.46
CA LEU A 359 1.05 -22.40 4.19
C LEU A 359 0.15 -22.99 5.28
N LEU A 360 -0.56 -24.08 4.96
CA LEU A 360 -1.45 -24.78 5.89
C LEU A 360 -0.70 -25.42 7.06
N ARG A 361 0.57 -25.81 6.87
CA ARG A 361 1.45 -26.39 7.90
C ARG A 361 2.06 -25.36 8.85
N ARG A 362 1.93 -24.06 8.58
CA ARG A 362 2.45 -23.02 9.47
C ARG A 362 1.79 -23.14 10.84
N PRO A 363 2.51 -22.86 11.94
CA PRO A 363 1.88 -22.82 13.25
C PRO A 363 0.79 -21.74 13.29
N PRO A 364 -0.27 -21.90 14.10
CA PRO A 364 -1.38 -20.94 14.22
C PRO A 364 -1.02 -19.66 14.98
N ASN A 365 0.20 -19.16 14.76
CA ASN A 365 0.65 -17.88 15.24
C ASN A 365 -0.04 -16.75 14.47
N ILE A 366 -0.23 -15.63 15.16
CA ILE A 366 -0.95 -14.45 14.66
C ILE A 366 0.04 -13.30 14.52
N LEU A 367 0.16 -12.73 13.32
CA LEU A 367 0.96 -11.53 13.08
C LEU A 367 0.11 -10.26 13.09
N ILE A 368 0.57 -9.23 13.78
CA ILE A 368 0.03 -7.87 13.72
C ILE A 368 1.20 -6.92 13.46
N PHE A 369 1.16 -6.20 12.34
CA PHE A 369 2.28 -5.37 11.94
C PHE A 369 1.94 -3.98 11.40
N GLY A 370 2.96 -3.13 11.31
CA GLY A 370 2.92 -1.78 10.73
C GLY A 370 3.26 -0.68 11.72
N LEU A 371 2.57 0.46 11.63
CA LEU A 371 2.68 1.53 12.62
C LEU A 371 1.90 1.14 13.88
N ILE A 372 2.58 1.02 15.02
CA ILE A 372 1.97 0.67 16.31
C ILE A 372 1.22 1.91 16.82
N ARG A 373 -0.09 1.98 16.53
CA ARG A 373 -1.01 3.04 16.93
C ARG A 373 -2.40 2.51 17.20
N SER A 374 -3.17 3.26 17.98
CA SER A 374 -4.53 2.88 18.37
C SER A 374 -5.43 2.59 17.17
N GLY A 375 -6.29 1.57 17.29
CA GLY A 375 -7.27 1.20 16.27
C GLY A 375 -6.70 0.51 15.01
N LYS A 376 -5.51 -0.09 15.12
CA LYS A 376 -4.83 -0.82 14.02
C LYS A 376 -4.68 -2.32 14.25
N GLY A 377 -5.38 -2.87 15.24
CA GLY A 377 -5.38 -4.29 15.60
C GLY A 377 -4.46 -4.65 16.78
N PHE A 378 -3.72 -3.70 17.35
CA PHE A 378 -2.70 -4.01 18.37
C PHE A 378 -3.32 -4.26 19.74
N GLU A 379 -4.40 -3.55 20.07
CA GLU A 379 -5.21 -3.79 21.25
C GLU A 379 -5.84 -5.18 21.20
N GLU A 380 -6.38 -5.54 20.06
CA GLU A 380 -6.96 -6.86 19.79
C GLU A 380 -5.90 -7.95 19.85
N GLY A 381 -4.66 -7.66 19.44
CA GLY A 381 -3.53 -8.56 19.64
C GLY A 381 -3.26 -8.92 21.09
N ILE A 382 -3.38 -7.95 22.00
CA ILE A 382 -3.24 -8.20 23.45
C ILE A 382 -4.37 -9.12 23.92
N GLU A 383 -5.61 -8.83 23.54
CA GLU A 383 -6.77 -9.62 23.95
C GLU A 383 -6.72 -11.04 23.37
N LEU A 384 -6.31 -11.21 22.11
CA LEU A 384 -6.06 -12.53 21.51
C LEU A 384 -4.99 -13.32 22.27
N ALA A 385 -3.90 -12.67 22.70
CA ALA A 385 -2.88 -13.34 23.50
C ALA A 385 -3.42 -13.81 24.87
N LYS A 386 -4.31 -13.05 25.50
CA LYS A 386 -5.01 -13.46 26.73
C LYS A 386 -5.89 -14.68 26.51
N LEU A 387 -6.63 -14.71 25.40
CA LEU A 387 -7.47 -15.86 25.03
C LEU A 387 -6.63 -17.11 24.74
N ILE A 388 -5.56 -16.98 23.95
CA ILE A 388 -4.61 -18.06 23.62
C ILE A 388 -4.00 -18.67 24.88
N LYS A 389 -3.52 -17.84 25.82
CA LYS A 389 -2.90 -18.32 27.07
C LYS A 389 -3.80 -19.27 27.86
N ASN A 390 -5.11 -19.04 27.82
CA ASN A 390 -6.08 -19.78 28.61
C ASN A 390 -6.68 -20.98 27.85
N HIS A 391 -6.24 -21.27 26.61
CA HIS A 391 -6.87 -22.28 25.77
C HIS A 391 -5.91 -23.42 25.39
N PRO A 392 -6.20 -24.68 25.78
CA PRO A 392 -5.28 -25.82 25.58
C PRO A 392 -4.90 -26.08 24.12
N GLU A 393 -5.83 -25.89 23.17
CA GLU A 393 -5.61 -26.20 21.75
C GLU A 393 -4.65 -25.23 21.05
N LEU A 394 -4.49 -24.01 21.58
CA LEU A 394 -3.62 -22.98 21.01
C LEU A 394 -2.49 -22.61 21.99
N LYS A 395 -2.23 -23.42 23.02
CA LYS A 395 -1.26 -23.10 24.09
C LYS A 395 0.16 -22.80 23.59
N ASP A 396 0.53 -23.36 22.43
CA ASP A 396 1.85 -23.19 21.81
C ASP A 396 1.87 -22.06 20.76
N SER A 397 0.71 -21.45 20.48
CA SER A 397 0.56 -20.32 19.57
C SER A 397 1.04 -19.02 20.20
N LYS A 398 1.52 -18.10 19.36
CA LYS A 398 2.00 -16.78 19.76
C LYS A 398 1.34 -15.66 18.96
N VAL A 399 1.26 -14.48 19.57
CA VAL A 399 0.90 -13.23 18.91
C VAL A 399 2.17 -12.41 18.67
N TYR A 400 2.53 -12.23 17.41
CA TYR A 400 3.66 -11.43 16.97
C TYR A 400 3.21 -9.99 16.72
N ILE A 401 3.76 -9.04 17.48
CA ILE A 401 3.52 -7.61 17.31
C ILE A 401 4.78 -6.97 16.73
N ALA A 402 4.70 -6.49 15.49
CA ALA A 402 5.89 -6.14 14.72
C ALA A 402 5.75 -4.77 14.04
N GLY A 403 6.53 -3.75 14.43
CA GLY A 403 6.25 -2.42 13.90
C GLY A 403 7.03 -1.24 14.45
N LYS A 404 6.76 -0.06 13.89
CA LYS A 404 7.32 1.22 14.34
C LYS A 404 6.38 1.83 15.40
N PRO A 405 6.85 2.09 16.64
CA PRO A 405 6.07 2.80 17.64
C PRO A 405 5.62 4.18 17.14
N GLN A 406 4.31 4.44 17.20
CA GLN A 406 3.72 5.77 16.97
C GLN A 406 2.91 6.21 18.20
N ASP A 407 2.18 5.27 18.80
CA ASP A 407 1.50 5.44 20.08
C ASP A 407 2.33 4.80 21.20
N LEU A 408 3.06 5.64 21.93
CA LEU A 408 3.93 5.18 23.01
C LEU A 408 3.15 4.62 24.20
N LYS A 409 1.92 5.11 24.43
CA LYS A 409 1.06 4.61 25.51
C LYS A 409 0.64 3.17 25.20
N LEU A 410 0.19 2.93 23.97
CA LEU A 410 -0.14 1.58 23.50
C LEU A 410 1.09 0.66 23.48
N THR A 411 2.23 1.15 23.00
CA THR A 411 3.49 0.38 23.00
C THR A 411 3.89 -0.06 24.41
N LYS A 412 3.81 0.86 25.39
CA LYS A 412 4.04 0.52 26.81
C LYS A 412 3.04 -0.49 27.34
N LYS A 413 1.75 -0.36 26.98
CA LYS A 413 0.71 -1.33 27.35
C LYS A 413 1.06 -2.74 26.84
N ILE A 414 1.43 -2.87 25.56
CA ILE A 414 1.83 -4.16 24.96
C ILE A 414 2.98 -4.79 25.73
N LEU A 415 4.03 -4.02 26.05
CA LEU A 415 5.20 -4.52 26.77
C LEU A 415 4.86 -4.92 28.22
N ARG A 416 4.02 -4.16 28.91
CA ARG A 416 3.52 -4.52 30.24
C ARG A 416 2.74 -5.82 30.21
N GLU A 417 1.85 -5.99 29.23
CA GLU A 417 1.04 -7.19 29.08
C GLU A 417 1.90 -8.42 28.71
N LYS A 418 2.96 -8.26 27.89
CA LYS A 418 3.92 -9.35 27.60
C LYS A 418 4.62 -9.88 28.85
N TRP A 419 5.14 -9.02 29.72
CA TRP A 419 5.96 -9.43 30.88
C TRP A 419 5.21 -9.46 32.22
N GLY A 420 3.95 -9.01 32.25
CA GLY A 420 3.09 -8.98 33.43
C GLY A 420 3.47 -7.89 34.43
N ASP A 421 2.73 -7.85 35.53
CA ASP A 421 2.98 -6.92 36.65
C ASP A 421 4.17 -7.34 37.53
N ASN A 422 4.99 -8.29 37.09
CA ASN A 422 6.09 -8.85 37.90
C ASN A 422 7.25 -7.87 38.16
N ASP A 423 7.19 -6.65 37.60
CA ASP A 423 7.85 -5.51 38.22
C ASP A 423 7.14 -4.20 37.83
N PRO A 424 6.15 -3.76 38.62
CA PRO A 424 5.50 -2.48 38.41
C PRO A 424 6.53 -1.36 38.50
N LYS A 425 7.64 -1.53 39.24
CA LYS A 425 8.69 -0.51 39.35
C LYS A 425 9.54 -0.41 38.09
N LEU A 426 9.67 -1.43 37.24
CA LEU A 426 10.39 -1.30 35.95
C LEU A 426 9.63 -0.47 34.92
N PHE A 427 8.29 -0.55 34.91
CA PHE A 427 7.43 0.23 34.02
C PHE A 427 6.83 1.47 34.66
N GLU A 428 6.68 1.53 35.98
CA GLU A 428 6.40 2.75 36.74
C GLU A 428 7.66 3.61 36.82
N GLN A 429 8.88 3.07 36.92
CA GLN A 429 10.05 3.83 36.46
C GLN A 429 10.07 4.06 34.94
N GLY A 430 8.99 3.77 34.20
CA GLY A 430 8.67 4.28 32.86
C GLY A 430 7.40 5.18 32.80
N VAL A 431 6.60 5.22 33.89
CA VAL A 431 5.27 5.88 34.02
C VAL A 431 5.21 6.86 35.21
N LEU A 432 5.61 6.49 36.43
CA LEU A 432 6.22 7.45 37.38
C LEU A 432 7.41 8.14 36.74
N TYR A 433 8.08 7.55 35.74
CA TYR A 433 9.03 8.29 34.92
C TYR A 433 8.37 9.46 34.21
N GLN A 434 7.09 9.61 33.91
CA GLN A 434 6.63 10.90 33.33
C GLN A 434 6.70 12.06 34.35
N GLU A 435 6.48 11.77 35.64
CA GLU A 435 6.55 12.72 36.76
C GLU A 435 7.94 12.78 37.44
N HIS A 436 8.73 11.70 37.35
CA HIS A 436 10.14 11.61 37.73
C HIS A 436 11.08 11.98 36.58
N ILE A 437 10.68 11.96 35.30
CA ILE A 437 11.45 12.49 34.14
C ILE A 437 11.68 13.96 34.41
N GLU A 438 10.64 14.69 34.83
CA GLU A 438 10.75 16.08 35.32
C GLU A 438 11.83 16.26 36.41
N ARG A 439 12.22 15.21 37.17
CA ARG A 439 13.31 15.21 38.17
C ARG A 439 14.62 14.49 37.78
N TYR A 440 14.58 13.45 36.94
CA TYR A 440 15.63 12.44 36.72
C TYR A 440 16.05 12.27 35.26
N LYS A 441 15.60 13.16 34.38
CA LYS A 441 16.11 13.30 33.01
C LYS A 441 17.64 13.66 32.93
N LYS A 442 18.42 13.42 33.97
CA LYS A 442 19.80 13.87 34.18
C LYS A 442 20.86 12.81 33.86
N ASP A 443 20.54 11.52 33.71
CA ASP A 443 21.59 10.47 33.57
C ASP A 443 21.39 9.41 32.46
N TYR A 444 20.17 9.10 32.00
CA TYR A 444 19.91 7.96 31.06
C TYR A 444 19.62 8.38 29.61
N ALA A 445 19.00 9.56 29.40
CA ALA A 445 18.90 10.19 28.06
C ALA A 445 20.30 10.46 27.46
N PHE A 446 21.30 10.57 28.31
CA PHE A 446 22.70 10.73 27.98
C PHE A 446 23.27 9.69 27.01
N ASP A 447 23.20 8.40 27.37
CA ASP A 447 23.93 7.35 26.64
C ASP A 447 23.29 7.11 25.26
N LEU A 448 22.00 7.43 25.16
CA LEU A 448 21.16 7.10 24.05
C LEU A 448 21.03 8.24 23.03
N VAL A 449 20.90 9.49 23.50
CA VAL A 449 21.08 10.68 22.66
C VAL A 449 22.52 10.75 22.15
N SER A 450 23.52 10.42 22.98
CA SER A 450 24.91 10.30 22.53
C SER A 450 25.08 9.20 21.50
N LYS A 451 24.47 8.01 21.65
CA LYS A 451 24.55 6.93 20.65
C LYS A 451 23.82 7.26 19.36
N VAL A 452 22.68 7.96 19.41
CA VAL A 452 21.95 8.41 18.21
C VAL A 452 22.72 9.51 17.50
N ILE A 453 23.20 10.53 18.22
CA ILE A 453 24.06 11.57 17.67
C ILE A 453 25.37 10.97 17.13
N ILE A 454 26.06 10.10 17.86
CA ILE A 454 27.30 9.43 17.39
C ILE A 454 27.02 8.49 16.21
N LYS A 455 25.89 7.77 16.16
CA LYS A 455 25.51 6.91 15.03
C LYS A 455 25.09 7.72 13.81
N TYR A 456 24.47 8.88 14.00
CA TYR A 456 24.15 9.83 12.95
C TYR A 456 25.43 10.48 12.40
N LEU A 457 26.32 10.94 13.29
CA LEU A 457 27.61 11.55 12.95
C LEU A 457 28.62 10.57 12.33
N ARG A 458 28.61 9.28 12.70
CA ARG A 458 29.45 8.23 12.09
C ARG A 458 28.99 7.82 10.69
N LYS A 459 27.78 8.18 10.28
CA LYS A 459 27.24 7.95 8.93
C LYS A 459 27.46 9.13 7.98
N LEU A 460 27.95 10.26 8.50
CA LEU A 460 28.25 11.44 7.68
C LEU A 460 29.69 11.31 7.19
N GLU A 461 29.87 11.38 5.88
CA GLU A 461 31.20 11.63 5.31
C GLU A 461 31.72 12.99 5.80
N THR A 462 33.04 13.15 5.89
CA THR A 462 33.73 14.29 6.53
C THR A 462 33.24 15.67 6.05
N ASP A 463 32.70 15.74 4.83
CA ASP A 463 32.22 16.97 4.21
C ASP A 463 30.82 17.39 4.70
N GLN A 464 29.95 16.43 5.04
CA GLN A 464 28.62 16.70 5.60
C GLN A 464 28.68 17.16 7.06
N TYR A 465 29.74 16.78 7.78
CA TYR A 465 30.00 17.27 9.14
C TYR A 465 30.30 18.78 9.16
N ASN A 466 31.06 19.27 8.18
CA ASN A 466 31.40 20.69 8.03
C ASN A 466 30.18 21.52 7.61
N GLU A 467 29.29 20.94 6.80
CA GLU A 467 28.05 21.59 6.36
C GLU A 467 27.08 21.79 7.55
N ILE A 468 26.88 20.77 8.38
CA ILE A 468 26.08 20.87 9.61
C ILE A 468 26.72 21.82 10.62
N GLN A 469 28.06 21.83 10.77
CA GLN A 469 28.77 22.82 11.58
C GLN A 469 28.51 24.25 11.09
N ASN A 470 28.47 24.47 9.77
CA ASN A 470 28.20 25.77 9.16
C ASN A 470 26.74 26.18 9.27
N GLU A 471 25.80 25.24 9.10
CA GLU A 471 24.36 25.47 9.27
C GLU A 471 24.04 25.87 10.71
N ILE A 472 24.68 25.22 11.68
CA ILE A 472 24.53 25.55 13.10
C ILE A 472 25.24 26.87 13.42
N LYS A 473 26.39 27.17 12.82
CA LYS A 473 27.01 28.51 12.87
C LYS A 473 26.10 29.60 12.32
N ASN A 474 25.35 29.31 11.25
CA ASN A 474 24.40 30.23 10.63
C ASN A 474 23.12 30.39 11.45
N MET A 475 22.66 29.34 12.14
CA MET A 475 21.60 29.46 13.15
C MET A 475 22.06 30.25 14.39
N LEU A 476 23.37 30.25 14.68
CA LEU A 476 23.98 30.94 15.81
C LEU A 476 24.27 32.42 15.57
N THR A 477 24.43 32.87 14.32
CA THR A 477 24.57 34.30 13.96
C THR A 477 23.25 35.06 14.08
N LEU A 478 22.11 34.37 14.19
CA LEU A 478 20.83 34.94 14.63
C LEU A 478 20.83 35.06 16.16
N GLU A 479 21.61 36.04 16.65
CA GLU A 479 22.22 36.13 17.98
C GLU A 479 21.27 36.41 19.18
N LYS A 480 20.02 35.95 19.15
CA LYS A 480 19.07 36.14 20.28
C LYS A 480 18.35 34.90 20.77
N ASN A 481 18.69 33.70 20.28
CA ASN A 481 18.02 32.48 20.76
C ASN A 481 18.89 31.67 21.73
N LYS A 482 18.50 31.65 23.01
CA LYS A 482 19.16 30.87 24.08
C LYS A 482 19.17 29.36 23.78
N GLU A 483 18.26 28.87 22.94
CA GLU A 483 18.20 27.49 22.46
C GLU A 483 19.42 27.12 21.59
N ALA A 484 19.89 28.05 20.75
CA ALA A 484 21.04 27.83 19.88
C ALA A 484 22.35 27.71 20.69
N GLN A 485 22.46 28.44 21.81
CA GLN A 485 23.62 28.36 22.71
C GLN A 485 23.75 26.99 23.39
N VAL A 486 22.64 26.30 23.65
CA VAL A 486 22.66 24.95 24.21
C VAL A 486 23.02 23.90 23.17
N VAL A 487 22.53 24.06 21.94
CA VAL A 487 22.97 23.25 20.80
C VAL A 487 24.48 23.42 20.57
N LYS A 488 25.02 24.64 20.71
CA LYS A 488 26.47 24.95 20.66
C LYS A 488 27.25 24.27 21.79
N GLU A 489 26.75 24.25 23.02
CA GLU A 489 27.36 23.53 24.15
C GLU A 489 27.39 22.00 23.89
N ILE A 490 26.29 21.42 23.38
CA ILE A 490 26.20 20.00 23.01
C ILE A 490 27.19 19.64 21.88
N ILE A 491 27.31 20.51 20.88
CA ILE A 491 28.20 20.29 19.72
C ILE A 491 29.67 20.45 20.10
N ASN A 492 30.01 21.37 20.99
CA ASN A 492 31.40 21.54 21.45
C ASN A 492 31.90 20.36 22.30
N ILE A 493 31.00 19.55 22.86
CA ILE A 493 31.34 18.33 23.62
C ILE A 493 31.64 17.14 22.69
N LEU A 494 31.06 17.11 21.48
CA LEU A 494 31.12 15.96 20.56
C LEU A 494 32.49 15.70 19.89
N PRO A 495 33.25 16.69 19.38
CA PRO A 495 34.54 16.46 18.74
C PRO A 495 35.69 16.18 19.73
N ALA A 496 35.50 16.41 21.03
CA ALA A 496 36.50 16.11 22.08
C ALA A 496 36.46 14.64 22.59
N SER A 497 35.71 13.76 21.92
CA SER A 497 35.35 12.41 22.39
C SER A 497 36.37 11.31 22.11
N GLY A 498 37.50 11.64 21.45
CA GLY A 498 38.57 10.67 21.14
C GLY A 498 39.31 10.15 22.38
N ASP A 499 39.56 11.00 23.39
CA ASP A 499 40.39 10.68 24.56
C ASP A 499 39.66 10.82 25.91
N ARG A 500 38.38 11.20 25.93
CA ARG A 500 37.63 11.41 27.18
C ARG A 500 36.98 10.11 27.67
N ASP A 501 37.07 9.88 28.98
CA ASP A 501 36.31 8.86 29.69
C ASP A 501 34.80 9.06 29.44
N LYS A 502 34.11 7.98 29.04
CA LYS A 502 32.67 7.93 28.79
C LYS A 502 31.84 8.54 29.94
N LYS A 503 32.33 8.45 31.18
CA LYS A 503 31.68 9.00 32.38
C LYS A 503 31.82 10.52 32.50
N THR A 504 32.91 11.13 32.04
CA THR A 504 33.06 12.59 32.01
C THR A 504 32.23 13.21 30.88
N LEU A 505 32.27 12.59 29.70
CA LEU A 505 31.39 12.96 28.58
C LEU A 505 29.91 12.89 29.00
N ARG A 506 29.58 11.89 29.84
CA ARG A 506 28.30 11.74 30.57
C ARG A 506 27.88 12.96 31.32
N GLN A 507 28.74 13.43 32.21
CA GLN A 507 28.39 14.51 33.11
C GLN A 507 28.22 15.85 32.38
N GLU A 508 29.07 16.15 31.40
CA GLU A 508 29.05 17.43 30.67
C GLU A 508 27.83 17.56 29.74
N LEU A 509 27.52 16.51 28.97
CA LEU A 509 26.38 16.51 28.06
C LEU A 509 25.05 16.53 28.84
N CYS A 510 24.99 15.86 29.98
CA CYS A 510 23.87 15.96 30.91
C CYS A 510 23.66 17.37 31.44
N ALA A 511 24.74 18.09 31.76
CA ALA A 511 24.65 19.47 32.20
C ALA A 511 24.10 20.39 31.10
N ALA A 512 24.58 20.22 29.85
CA ALA A 512 24.12 20.98 28.69
C ALA A 512 22.63 20.69 28.36
N LEU A 513 22.22 19.42 28.30
CA LEU A 513 20.82 19.03 28.06
C LEU A 513 19.87 19.47 29.18
N THR A 514 20.36 19.56 30.42
CA THR A 514 19.60 20.10 31.56
C THR A 514 19.41 21.61 31.42
N LYS A 515 20.39 22.33 30.88
CA LYS A 515 20.29 23.76 30.53
C LYS A 515 19.29 23.99 29.38
N ALA A 516 19.25 23.08 28.40
CA ALA A 516 18.31 23.09 27.26
C ALA A 516 16.83 23.04 27.70
N ARG A 517 16.57 22.41 28.84
CA ARG A 517 15.20 22.19 29.34
C ARG A 517 14.48 23.40 29.86
N GLN A 518 15.19 24.48 30.14
CA GLN A 518 14.55 25.73 30.50
C GLN A 518 13.82 26.36 29.29
N PHE A 519 13.94 25.74 28.11
CA PHE A 519 13.31 26.16 26.86
C PHE A 519 12.25 25.14 26.43
N ARG A 520 11.13 25.64 25.88
CA ARG A 520 10.01 24.81 25.37
C ARG A 520 10.47 24.06 24.12
N MET A 521 10.93 22.82 24.30
CA MET A 521 11.27 21.98 23.15
C MET A 521 10.01 21.62 22.34
N PRO A 522 10.12 21.53 21.00
CA PRO A 522 9.04 21.02 20.15
C PRO A 522 8.60 19.60 20.55
N LYS A 523 7.29 19.33 20.50
CA LYS A 523 6.67 18.06 20.88
C LYS A 523 7.27 16.84 20.15
N GLN A 524 7.69 17.01 18.89
CA GLN A 524 8.26 15.92 18.08
C GLN A 524 9.63 15.47 18.59
N ILE A 525 10.45 16.40 19.09
CA ILE A 525 11.75 16.07 19.69
C ILE A 525 11.51 15.28 20.99
N THR A 526 10.52 15.68 21.78
CA THR A 526 10.14 14.92 22.98
C THR A 526 9.59 13.54 22.62
N ASP A 527 8.76 13.42 21.59
CA ASP A 527 8.19 12.14 21.14
C ASP A 527 9.29 11.18 20.60
N GLU A 528 10.27 11.67 19.84
CA GLU A 528 11.37 10.84 19.33
C GLU A 528 12.34 10.44 20.45
N ILE A 529 12.63 11.32 21.42
CA ILE A 529 13.39 10.97 22.62
C ILE A 529 12.67 9.85 23.39
N ASP A 530 11.37 9.98 23.61
CA ASP A 530 10.59 8.97 24.32
C ASP A 530 10.55 7.64 23.55
N ARG A 531 10.41 7.69 22.22
CA ARG A 531 10.49 6.50 21.35
C ARG A 531 11.84 5.81 21.47
N ILE A 532 12.93 6.56 21.38
CA ILE A 532 14.29 6.06 21.52
C ILE A 532 14.48 5.41 22.90
N MET A 533 14.02 6.06 23.98
CA MET A 533 14.06 5.52 25.34
C MET A 533 13.30 4.19 25.47
N VAL A 534 12.10 4.09 24.88
CA VAL A 534 11.32 2.84 24.84
C VAL A 534 12.11 1.73 24.12
N LEU A 535 12.72 2.03 22.97
CA LEU A 535 13.53 1.05 22.23
C LEU A 535 14.74 0.57 23.04
N SER A 536 15.46 1.48 23.69
CA SER A 536 16.62 1.12 24.52
C SER A 536 16.22 0.28 25.72
N LYS A 537 15.11 0.60 26.37
CA LYS A 537 14.64 -0.18 27.51
C LYS A 537 14.15 -1.56 27.06
N TYR A 538 13.47 -1.64 25.93
CA TYR A 538 13.08 -2.92 25.33
C TYR A 538 14.31 -3.81 25.06
N GLU A 539 15.40 -3.29 24.49
CA GLU A 539 16.65 -4.04 24.28
C GLU A 539 17.35 -4.46 25.58
N GLU A 540 17.22 -3.67 26.65
CA GLU A 540 17.72 -4.03 27.98
C GLU A 540 16.88 -5.17 28.58
N LEU A 541 15.55 -5.05 28.52
CA LEU A 541 14.61 -6.03 29.03
C LEU A 541 14.72 -7.36 28.27
N LYS A 542 14.94 -7.33 26.95
CA LYS A 542 15.15 -8.54 26.14
C LYS A 542 16.37 -9.37 26.57
N LYS A 543 17.36 -8.75 27.21
CA LYS A 543 18.57 -9.45 27.73
C LYS A 543 18.36 -10.04 29.12
N GLN A 544 17.39 -9.51 29.86
CA GLN A 544 16.97 -10.02 31.15
C GLN A 544 15.94 -11.10 30.82
N SER A 545 16.29 -12.38 31.00
CA SER A 545 15.43 -13.51 30.63
C SER A 545 14.16 -13.59 31.50
N PHE A 546 13.21 -12.68 31.26
CA PHE A 546 11.91 -12.67 31.91
C PHE A 546 11.04 -13.78 31.35
N GLU A 547 10.25 -14.39 32.24
CA GLU A 547 9.15 -15.25 31.81
C GLU A 547 8.02 -14.39 31.24
N ASP A 548 7.52 -14.79 30.08
CA ASP A 548 6.44 -14.08 29.42
C ASP A 548 5.10 -14.33 30.15
N ALA A 549 4.44 -13.26 30.58
CA ALA A 549 3.12 -13.32 31.18
C ALA A 549 2.02 -13.59 30.14
N LEU A 550 2.21 -13.18 28.89
CA LEU A 550 1.33 -13.51 27.77
C LEU A 550 2.17 -14.04 26.60
N PRO A 551 1.60 -14.90 25.72
CA PRO A 551 2.29 -15.44 24.55
C PRO A 551 2.45 -14.40 23.43
N ILE A 552 2.97 -13.23 23.76
CA ILE A 552 3.21 -12.11 22.84
C ILE A 552 4.70 -12.07 22.52
N GLU A 553 5.07 -11.93 21.26
CA GLU A 553 6.44 -11.59 20.85
C GLU A 553 6.45 -10.22 20.18
N VAL A 554 7.25 -9.30 20.73
CA VAL A 554 7.30 -7.91 20.25
C VAL A 554 8.56 -7.69 19.44
N TYR A 555 8.45 -7.07 18.27
CA TYR A 555 9.55 -6.69 17.39
C TYR A 555 9.41 -5.22 16.99
N LEU A 556 10.22 -4.35 17.59
CA LEU A 556 10.15 -2.91 17.33
C LEU A 556 11.12 -2.50 16.23
N SER A 557 10.66 -1.70 15.27
CA SER A 557 11.44 -1.15 14.15
C SER A 557 12.08 -2.22 13.26
N ILE A 558 11.27 -3.16 12.78
CA ILE A 558 11.71 -4.24 11.87
C ILE A 558 11.99 -3.74 10.44
N ASN A 559 12.85 -4.45 9.72
CA ASN A 559 13.04 -4.31 8.28
C ASN A 559 12.16 -5.32 7.50
N SER A 560 12.16 -5.24 6.17
CA SER A 560 11.38 -6.13 5.30
C SER A 560 11.78 -7.60 5.43
N GLU A 561 13.08 -7.91 5.54
CA GLU A 561 13.58 -9.28 5.70
C GLU A 561 13.07 -9.95 6.98
N LEU A 562 13.10 -9.21 8.10
CA LEU A 562 12.56 -9.72 9.36
C LEU A 562 11.04 -9.86 9.30
N LEU A 563 10.32 -8.94 8.65
CA LEU A 563 8.89 -9.08 8.45
C LEU A 563 8.54 -10.32 7.61
N ASP A 564 9.33 -10.61 6.57
CA ASP A 564 9.17 -11.81 5.74
C ASP A 564 9.43 -13.07 6.57
N SER A 565 10.49 -13.10 7.37
CA SER A 565 10.77 -14.21 8.30
C SER A 565 9.64 -14.44 9.30
N LEU A 566 9.12 -13.37 9.92
CA LEU A 566 7.98 -13.46 10.85
C LEU A 566 6.72 -13.98 10.16
N SER A 567 6.50 -13.60 8.90
CA SER A 567 5.33 -14.06 8.15
C SER A 567 5.39 -15.55 7.80
N GLN A 568 6.59 -16.12 7.63
CA GLN A 568 6.76 -17.55 7.43
C GLN A 568 6.45 -18.35 8.69
N THR A 569 6.60 -17.74 9.88
CA THR A 569 6.27 -18.36 11.16
C THR A 569 4.84 -18.12 11.60
N CYS A 570 3.99 -17.47 10.78
CA CYS A 570 2.61 -17.17 11.11
C CYS A 570 1.65 -17.72 10.04
N LYS A 571 0.56 -18.37 10.48
CA LYS A 571 -0.56 -18.74 9.61
C LYS A 571 -1.54 -17.57 9.45
N TYR A 572 -1.76 -16.83 10.54
CA TYR A 572 -2.80 -15.81 10.64
C TYR A 572 -2.23 -14.40 10.73
N CYS A 573 -3.04 -13.41 10.31
CA CYS A 573 -2.77 -12.00 10.49
C CYS A 573 -4.04 -11.29 10.98
N VAL A 574 -3.91 -10.35 11.92
CA VAL A 574 -5.00 -9.46 12.31
C VAL A 574 -4.66 -8.04 11.88
N LYS A 575 -5.53 -7.44 11.07
CA LYS A 575 -5.32 -6.09 10.57
C LYS A 575 -6.62 -5.30 10.52
N LEU A 576 -6.71 -4.28 11.37
CA LEU A 576 -7.87 -3.39 11.43
C LEU A 576 -7.59 -2.07 10.73
N GLU A 577 -8.63 -1.58 10.06
CA GLU A 577 -8.62 -0.32 9.36
C GLU A 577 -9.91 0.45 9.66
N LYS A 578 -9.79 1.74 10.03
CA LYS A 578 -10.96 2.58 10.33
C LYS A 578 -11.95 2.65 9.16
N LYS A 579 -11.42 2.64 7.92
CA LYS A 579 -12.21 2.63 6.68
C LYS A 579 -12.72 1.22 6.31
N GLY A 580 -12.25 0.16 6.99
CA GLY A 580 -12.43 -1.23 6.56
C GLY A 580 -11.41 -1.64 5.50
N LEU A 581 -11.65 -2.79 4.87
CA LEU A 581 -10.84 -3.36 3.80
C LEU A 581 -10.96 -2.53 2.52
N ALA A 582 -10.07 -1.58 2.31
CA ALA A 582 -9.97 -0.85 1.05
C ALA A 582 -8.87 -1.45 0.16
N ASN A 583 -9.06 -1.38 -1.16
CA ASN A 583 -8.05 -1.83 -2.12
C ASN A 583 -6.70 -1.13 -1.93
N ASN A 584 -6.67 0.08 -1.35
CA ASN A 584 -5.47 0.86 -1.01
C ASN A 584 -4.89 0.59 0.40
N SER A 585 -5.41 -0.41 1.14
CA SER A 585 -4.90 -0.76 2.47
C SER A 585 -3.56 -1.50 2.37
N SER A 586 -2.47 -0.74 2.30
CA SER A 586 -1.11 -1.28 2.13
C SER A 586 -0.75 -2.38 3.14
N SER A 587 -1.26 -2.30 4.37
CA SER A 587 -1.00 -3.30 5.40
C SER A 587 -1.73 -4.63 5.17
N ILE A 588 -2.97 -4.59 4.68
CA ILE A 588 -3.73 -5.79 4.35
C ILE A 588 -3.12 -6.45 3.11
N ILE A 589 -2.80 -5.66 2.09
CA ILE A 589 -2.17 -6.13 0.86
C ILE A 589 -0.83 -6.80 1.15
N ASN A 590 -0.01 -6.17 1.99
CA ASN A 590 1.26 -6.74 2.43
C ASN A 590 1.10 -8.09 3.16
N ALA A 591 -0.02 -8.29 3.88
CA ALA A 591 -0.33 -9.56 4.51
C ALA A 591 -0.81 -10.59 3.47
N LEU A 592 -1.61 -10.19 2.47
CA LEU A 592 -2.05 -11.05 1.37
C LEU A 592 -0.84 -11.54 0.56
N CYS A 593 0.11 -10.66 0.23
CA CYS A 593 1.35 -11.01 -0.48
C CYS A 593 2.23 -11.99 0.29
N ARG A 594 2.11 -12.02 1.62
CA ARG A 594 2.81 -12.96 2.52
C ARG A 594 2.02 -14.23 2.81
N LYS A 595 0.86 -14.37 2.16
CA LYS A 595 -0.02 -15.52 2.26
C LYS A 595 -0.48 -15.80 3.69
N LEU A 596 -0.75 -14.73 4.44
CA LEU A 596 -1.32 -14.81 5.77
C LEU A 596 -2.83 -14.81 5.68
N ILE A 597 -3.51 -15.69 6.41
CA ILE A 597 -4.97 -15.67 6.52
C ILE A 597 -5.36 -14.46 7.37
N ILE A 598 -5.99 -13.47 6.74
CA ILE A 598 -6.22 -12.15 7.35
C ILE A 598 -7.60 -12.08 7.98
N PHE A 599 -7.64 -11.64 9.24
CA PHE A 599 -8.84 -11.16 9.90
C PHE A 599 -8.85 -9.63 9.89
N SER A 600 -9.93 -9.04 9.38
CA SER A 600 -10.10 -7.58 9.28
C SER A 600 -11.53 -7.16 9.58
N ASN A 601 -11.74 -5.88 9.86
CA ASN A 601 -13.07 -5.33 10.07
C ASN A 601 -13.74 -4.90 8.77
N LYS A 602 -15.07 -4.98 8.75
CA LYS A 602 -15.89 -4.31 7.74
C LYS A 602 -15.86 -2.80 8.00
N GLY A 603 -15.95 -2.01 6.94
CA GLY A 603 -16.04 -0.57 7.05
C GLY A 603 -16.56 0.06 5.77
N GLY A 604 -16.73 1.38 5.81
CA GLY A 604 -17.31 2.14 4.70
C GLY A 604 -16.55 2.02 3.37
N ALA A 605 -15.29 1.61 3.35
CA ALA A 605 -14.51 1.42 2.13
C ALA A 605 -14.39 -0.04 1.68
N THR A 606 -14.96 -1.00 2.44
CA THR A 606 -15.02 -2.40 2.01
C THR A 606 -15.95 -2.54 0.81
N SER A 607 -15.40 -2.98 -0.32
CA SER A 607 -16.19 -3.19 -1.55
C SER A 607 -17.05 -4.45 -1.44
N GLU A 608 -18.16 -4.45 -2.19
CA GLU A 608 -19.12 -5.57 -2.26
C GLU A 608 -18.44 -6.88 -2.71
N GLU A 609 -17.39 -6.78 -3.54
CA GLU A 609 -16.59 -7.93 -4.01
C GLU A 609 -15.96 -8.76 -2.88
N PHE A 610 -15.76 -8.17 -1.69
CA PHE A 610 -15.30 -8.86 -0.48
C PHE A 610 -16.42 -9.17 0.52
N LEU A 611 -17.58 -8.53 0.42
CA LEU A 611 -18.68 -8.64 1.40
C LEU A 611 -19.70 -9.70 1.03
N GLU A 612 -20.02 -9.84 -0.26
CA GLU A 612 -21.10 -10.71 -0.71
C GLU A 612 -20.65 -12.17 -0.70
N GLU A 613 -21.52 -13.06 -0.22
CA GLU A 613 -21.28 -14.50 -0.33
C GLU A 613 -21.25 -14.88 -1.82
N GLY A 614 -20.10 -15.38 -2.30
CA GLY A 614 -19.87 -15.61 -3.73
C GLY A 614 -19.32 -14.41 -4.49
N GLY A 615 -19.12 -13.26 -3.83
CA GLY A 615 -18.37 -12.14 -4.38
C GLY A 615 -16.99 -12.58 -4.89
N ARG A 616 -16.46 -11.88 -5.89
CA ARG A 616 -15.24 -12.28 -6.61
C ARG A 616 -14.06 -12.61 -5.70
N TYR A 617 -13.91 -11.86 -4.61
CA TYR A 617 -12.86 -12.02 -3.61
C TYR A 617 -13.40 -12.38 -2.22
N SER A 618 -14.64 -12.88 -2.17
CA SER A 618 -15.20 -13.48 -0.97
C SER A 618 -14.25 -14.55 -0.44
N ASP A 619 -14.10 -14.59 0.89
CA ASP A 619 -13.19 -15.46 1.65
C ASP A 619 -11.69 -15.20 1.50
N ALA A 620 -11.24 -14.28 0.63
CA ALA A 620 -9.83 -13.90 0.54
C ALA A 620 -9.34 -13.19 1.82
N VAL A 621 -10.27 -12.54 2.52
CA VAL A 621 -10.10 -11.94 3.85
C VAL A 621 -11.26 -12.43 4.72
N VAL A 622 -10.96 -12.84 5.95
CA VAL A 622 -11.97 -13.24 6.93
C VAL A 622 -12.51 -11.98 7.58
N LEU A 623 -13.80 -11.71 7.36
CA LEU A 623 -14.52 -10.57 7.90
C LEU A 623 -15.50 -11.07 8.97
N PRO A 624 -15.21 -10.88 10.27
CA PRO A 624 -16.10 -11.27 11.35
C PRO A 624 -17.51 -10.65 11.18
N SER A 625 -18.51 -11.36 11.69
CA SER A 625 -19.94 -11.17 11.44
C SER A 625 -20.51 -9.90 12.06
N THR A 626 -19.92 -9.38 13.14
CA THR A 626 -20.41 -8.16 13.82
C THR A 626 -20.09 -6.91 12.99
N THR A 627 -21.13 -6.22 12.52
CA THR A 627 -21.05 -5.22 11.43
C THR A 627 -20.44 -3.86 11.78
N GLU A 628 -19.94 -3.64 13.01
CA GLU A 628 -19.34 -2.34 13.38
C GLU A 628 -18.17 -2.40 14.36
N LYS A 629 -18.05 -3.46 15.18
CA LYS A 629 -17.00 -3.57 16.20
C LYS A 629 -16.28 -4.89 16.04
N PHE A 630 -14.98 -4.81 15.79
CA PHE A 630 -14.15 -6.00 15.74
C PHE A 630 -14.01 -6.60 17.16
N GLU A 631 -14.45 -7.84 17.35
CA GLU A 631 -14.38 -8.53 18.64
C GLU A 631 -13.28 -9.59 18.63
N SER A 632 -12.33 -9.49 19.56
CA SER A 632 -11.21 -10.44 19.66
C SER A 632 -11.67 -11.88 19.95
N GLN A 633 -12.79 -12.03 20.67
CA GLN A 633 -13.37 -13.34 20.96
C GLN A 633 -13.86 -14.03 19.68
N GLU A 634 -14.58 -13.30 18.82
CA GLU A 634 -15.08 -13.85 17.56
C GLU A 634 -13.94 -14.32 16.65
N VAL A 635 -12.86 -13.53 16.56
CA VAL A 635 -11.67 -13.89 15.77
C VAL A 635 -10.98 -15.11 16.36
N PHE A 636 -10.88 -15.19 17.68
CA PHE A 636 -10.33 -16.34 18.37
C PHE A 636 -11.15 -17.62 18.10
N ASP A 637 -12.47 -17.52 18.17
CA ASP A 637 -13.39 -18.64 17.91
C ASP A 637 -13.27 -19.11 16.46
N LEU A 638 -13.18 -18.19 15.50
CA LEU A 638 -12.95 -18.51 14.08
C LEU A 638 -11.58 -19.17 13.84
N ILE A 639 -10.53 -18.77 14.56
CA ILE A 639 -9.23 -19.44 14.49
C ILE A 639 -9.34 -20.86 15.03
N LEU A 640 -10.02 -21.07 16.17
CA LEU A 640 -10.23 -22.39 16.73
C LEU A 640 -11.02 -23.30 15.79
N GLU A 641 -12.09 -22.79 15.20
CA GLU A 641 -12.90 -23.52 14.22
C GLU A 641 -12.03 -23.99 13.04
N ARG A 642 -11.19 -23.09 12.51
CA ARG A 642 -10.25 -23.38 11.41
C ARG A 642 -9.15 -24.35 11.79
N GLU A 643 -8.64 -24.33 13.02
CA GLU A 643 -7.63 -25.29 13.47
C GLU A 643 -8.24 -26.66 13.83
N ARG A 644 -9.52 -26.72 14.21
CA ARG A 644 -10.26 -27.97 14.45
C ARG A 644 -10.70 -28.66 13.16
N ASP A 645 -10.79 -27.92 12.05
CA ASP A 645 -11.00 -28.46 10.72
C ASP A 645 -9.78 -29.30 10.30
N THR A 646 -9.90 -30.62 10.44
CA THR A 646 -8.81 -31.58 10.19
C THR A 646 -8.31 -31.53 8.75
N ASP A 647 -9.19 -31.18 7.81
CA ASP A 647 -8.87 -31.12 6.39
C ASP A 647 -8.36 -29.73 5.98
N GLN A 648 -8.40 -28.77 6.91
CA GLN A 648 -8.06 -27.37 6.70
C GLN A 648 -8.82 -26.78 5.50
N ALA A 649 -10.04 -27.25 5.22
CA ALA A 649 -10.84 -26.89 4.06
C ALA A 649 -11.12 -25.37 4.03
N MET A 650 -11.44 -24.77 5.18
CA MET A 650 -11.65 -23.32 5.27
C MET A 650 -10.38 -22.51 4.98
N ASN A 651 -9.25 -22.95 5.50
CA ASN A 651 -7.96 -22.28 5.29
C ASN A 651 -7.49 -22.43 3.85
N ARG A 652 -7.67 -23.62 3.25
CA ARG A 652 -7.37 -23.88 1.84
C ARG A 652 -8.21 -22.98 0.93
N ARG A 653 -9.53 -22.93 1.13
CA ARG A 653 -10.44 -22.07 0.38
C ARG A 653 -10.01 -20.59 0.46
N THR A 654 -9.67 -20.10 1.66
CA THR A 654 -9.19 -18.71 1.83
C THR A 654 -7.88 -18.46 1.07
N LEU A 655 -6.92 -19.38 1.14
CA LEU A 655 -5.63 -19.23 0.44
C LEU A 655 -5.77 -19.28 -1.09
N GLU A 656 -6.65 -20.13 -1.61
CA GLU A 656 -6.97 -20.21 -3.04
C GLU A 656 -7.64 -18.91 -3.53
N ARG A 657 -8.63 -18.39 -2.79
CA ARG A 657 -9.27 -17.11 -3.09
C ARG A 657 -8.30 -15.93 -3.02
N MET A 658 -7.38 -15.95 -2.06
CA MET A 658 -6.31 -14.98 -1.96
C MET A 658 -5.32 -15.04 -3.14
N GLN A 659 -5.00 -16.22 -3.66
CA GLN A 659 -4.16 -16.35 -4.86
C GLN A 659 -4.80 -15.66 -6.05
N LEU A 660 -6.10 -15.89 -6.27
CA LEU A 660 -6.88 -15.22 -7.30
C LEU A 660 -6.85 -13.69 -7.11
N SER A 661 -7.09 -13.20 -5.89
CA SER A 661 -6.97 -11.76 -5.60
C SER A 661 -5.59 -11.20 -5.91
N LEU A 662 -4.49 -11.91 -5.58
CA LEU A 662 -3.13 -11.44 -5.90
C LEU A 662 -2.85 -11.37 -7.39
N GLU A 663 -3.25 -12.39 -8.15
CA GLU A 663 -3.05 -12.44 -9.59
C GLU A 663 -3.89 -11.38 -10.33
N GLU A 664 -5.10 -11.11 -9.83
CA GLU A 664 -6.06 -10.22 -10.49
C GLU A 664 -6.01 -8.76 -10.01
N LEU A 665 -5.80 -8.50 -8.71
CA LEU A 665 -5.86 -7.16 -8.11
C LEU A 665 -4.49 -6.59 -7.77
N PHE A 666 -3.41 -7.36 -7.80
CA PHE A 666 -2.12 -6.92 -7.28
C PHE A 666 -0.96 -7.19 -8.24
N ASN A 667 -1.28 -7.23 -9.55
CA ASN A 667 -0.35 -7.50 -10.62
C ASN A 667 0.20 -6.21 -11.24
N ASN A 668 1.51 -5.98 -11.14
CA ASN A 668 2.18 -4.81 -11.73
C ASN A 668 1.87 -4.64 -13.22
N LYS A 669 1.80 -5.72 -13.99
CA LYS A 669 1.44 -5.66 -15.42
C LYS A 669 0.04 -5.07 -15.62
N LYS A 670 -0.90 -5.36 -14.72
CA LYS A 670 -2.25 -4.78 -14.77
C LYS A 670 -2.24 -3.30 -14.36
N ILE A 671 -1.50 -2.91 -13.31
CA ILE A 671 -1.26 -1.48 -12.99
C ILE A 671 -0.74 -0.76 -14.24
N GLY A 672 0.28 -1.34 -14.86
CA GLY A 672 0.90 -0.83 -16.06
C GLY A 672 -0.08 -0.64 -17.20
N LYS A 673 -0.96 -1.62 -17.42
CA LYS A 673 -1.96 -1.59 -18.48
C LYS A 673 -2.96 -0.46 -18.26
N ASP A 674 -3.52 -0.34 -17.06
CA ASP A 674 -4.50 0.71 -16.73
C ASP A 674 -3.88 2.12 -16.94
N HIS A 675 -2.61 2.30 -16.57
CA HIS A 675 -1.88 3.54 -16.78
C HIS A 675 -1.56 3.79 -18.26
N VAL A 676 -1.15 2.77 -19.00
CA VAL A 676 -0.88 2.88 -20.45
C VAL A 676 -2.15 3.28 -21.19
N GLU A 677 -3.29 2.66 -20.89
CA GLU A 677 -4.59 3.02 -21.47
C GLU A 677 -4.94 4.50 -21.21
N MET A 678 -4.78 4.96 -19.96
CA MET A 678 -4.92 6.37 -19.61
C MET A 678 -4.00 7.28 -20.46
N TYR A 679 -2.70 6.96 -20.58
CA TYR A 679 -1.77 7.78 -21.34
C TYR A 679 -2.06 7.81 -22.84
N LEU A 680 -2.49 6.68 -23.40
CA LEU A 680 -2.91 6.60 -24.80
C LEU A 680 -4.16 7.45 -25.04
N HIS A 681 -5.12 7.42 -24.11
CA HIS A 681 -6.29 8.29 -24.15
C HIS A 681 -5.90 9.77 -24.14
N LEU A 682 -5.09 10.19 -23.17
CA LEU A 682 -4.57 11.56 -23.05
C LEU A 682 -3.86 12.04 -24.31
N LYS A 683 -3.11 11.16 -24.96
CA LYS A 683 -2.45 11.45 -26.24
C LYS A 683 -3.46 11.61 -27.38
N SER A 684 -4.48 10.75 -27.46
CA SER A 684 -5.46 10.79 -28.54
C SER A 684 -6.33 12.05 -28.51
N SER A 685 -6.73 12.52 -27.32
CA SER A 685 -7.57 13.72 -27.14
C SER A 685 -6.88 15.03 -27.52
N SER A 686 -5.54 15.04 -27.61
CA SER A 686 -4.77 16.21 -28.07
C SER A 686 -4.91 16.51 -29.56
N LYS A 687 -5.33 15.52 -30.37
CA LYS A 687 -5.47 15.70 -31.82
C LYS A 687 -6.80 16.35 -32.21
N SER A 688 -7.84 16.21 -31.40
CA SER A 688 -9.19 16.71 -31.69
C SER A 688 -9.37 18.21 -31.40
N SER A 689 -8.55 18.80 -30.52
CA SER A 689 -8.65 20.23 -30.19
C SER A 689 -8.00 21.15 -31.24
N GLY A 690 -7.13 20.61 -32.11
CA GLY A 690 -6.42 21.39 -33.14
C GLY A 690 -7.25 21.83 -34.34
N VAL A 691 -8.54 21.49 -34.41
CA VAL A 691 -9.42 21.82 -35.56
C VAL A 691 -10.41 22.96 -35.25
N ILE A 692 -10.52 23.43 -34.01
CA ILE A 692 -11.52 24.45 -33.61
C ILE A 692 -10.93 25.87 -33.44
N SER A 693 -9.63 26.08 -33.64
CA SER A 693 -9.05 27.44 -33.71
C SER A 693 -8.54 27.76 -35.12
N LYS A 694 -9.46 28.15 -35.99
CA LYS A 694 -9.17 29.03 -37.15
C LYS A 694 -10.31 30.02 -37.33
#